data_AF-A0A239T8U5-F1
#
_entry.id   AF-A0A239T8U5-F1
#
_cell.length_a   1.000
_cell.length_b   1.000
_cell.length_c   1.000
_cell.angle_alpha   90.00
_cell.angle_beta   90.00
_cell.angle_gamma   90.00
#
_symmetry.space_group_name_H-M   'P 1'
#
loop_
_entity.id
_entity.type
_entity.pdbx_description
1 polymer ?
#
loop_
_entity_poly.entity_id
_entity_poly.type
_entity_poly.pdbx_seq_one_letter_code
_entity_poly.pdbx_strand_id
1 'polypeptide(L)'
;MAINSFEKIKQTSKAILFEEFDVEKKSLYDLLSIGTPLSDDFEEDIQTKLVVNNFEDFIKKFAPKVYEICTSIDGKPKFEYTTDVNLAKKYNGIAQDITEHVYYRMLNQLYIEKGSSGQSNLKFDDKDILEMLTPKQEVEDAKDIRKKLQLTLEKYSELKSKNENANEYAQQFIECRKKIRKKYSQSQMSLLPLAIEDVKTKIEYLDKNLNNQSSIEDNNDILTTVGQLTFDSSGTLVVKEISINNDVQGVEDKNIVNKNNINNEIRDILALDYDSSNKKDNEFIKSIVLSSYAPINMSSNENKTIAEIKEEKNKCLALKNSYEEVYCQAKNAFISEMTTIIEKLLDVKVFFDHATVDGNKLENGILITNCKASKLIKSDIKDKFEKFIKNRGVDQTRNKIWFAILPAIEEKDKVIVEANKDIDPFDVMGPLNVQKDNESDISDKYLSFSAAKTVLELLDKSKIMTIFSFKGNKNNGFAALNENYIINKKEELNGINYEHAVYAYPNFTLTRERTVILDNKEIKVPGVYIDAAYPAAGLLIGSQQIKYLEKRGFKGKLNPNNVCVHVDLEEDRIRKNLLTKFNREVTLRWSQDLKTEINRDKFGFVFCSDEVYIDDIPMKNAYVYFARTMKKSSRGIYRPIYRVLTEDFIRQYLKTNSTIKESTMTKFENVECNEWQVEGKKNSSKDYVNLILRPDEKVEYDREDKKLKITFNDDEAILEDIDIDSEE
;
A
#
# COMPACT_ATOMS: atom_id res chain seq x y z
N MET A 1 -2.87 -47.78 15.05
CA MET A 1 -3.60 -46.65 15.67
C MET A 1 -3.20 -45.47 14.82
N ALA A 2 -4.11 -44.78 14.12
CA ALA A 2 -3.71 -43.84 13.07
C ALA A 2 -2.74 -42.78 13.63
N ILE A 3 -1.52 -42.70 13.09
CA ILE A 3 -0.53 -41.71 13.51
C ILE A 3 -1.08 -40.30 13.29
N ASN A 4 -1.11 -39.52 14.37
CA ASN A 4 -1.50 -38.12 14.32
C ASN A 4 -0.27 -37.25 14.09
N SER A 5 -0.07 -36.80 12.85
CA SER A 5 1.07 -35.92 12.53
C SER A 5 1.02 -34.58 13.27
N PHE A 6 -0.17 -34.10 13.63
CA PHE A 6 -0.35 -32.87 14.41
C PHE A 6 0.16 -32.97 15.85
N GLU A 7 0.23 -34.16 16.43
CA GLU A 7 0.77 -34.33 17.78
C GLU A 7 2.26 -33.95 17.83
N LYS A 8 3.00 -34.20 16.74
CA LYS A 8 4.43 -33.88 16.65
C LYS A 8 4.69 -32.51 16.02
N ILE A 9 3.99 -32.14 14.96
CA ILE A 9 4.13 -30.84 14.28
C ILE A 9 2.78 -30.13 14.27
N LYS A 10 2.63 -29.13 15.14
CA LYS A 10 1.34 -28.45 15.36
C LYS A 10 0.93 -27.50 14.23
N GLN A 11 1.88 -27.06 13.40
CA GLN A 11 1.61 -26.09 12.34
C GLN A 11 2.65 -26.15 11.22
N THR A 12 2.20 -25.83 10.01
CA THR A 12 3.05 -25.69 8.81
C THR A 12 2.80 -24.39 8.05
N SER A 13 2.26 -23.34 8.70
CA SER A 13 1.80 -22.11 8.06
C SER A 13 2.44 -20.81 8.56
N LYS A 14 3.26 -20.85 9.61
CA LYS A 14 3.89 -19.65 10.18
C LYS A 14 4.87 -19.01 9.18
N ALA A 15 4.80 -17.68 9.08
CA ALA A 15 5.55 -16.92 8.08
C ALA A 15 6.27 -15.68 8.66
N ILE A 16 7.22 -15.15 7.89
CA ILE A 16 7.90 -13.86 8.13
C ILE A 16 7.83 -12.96 6.90
N LEU A 17 7.61 -11.66 7.08
CA LEU A 17 7.59 -10.64 6.02
C LEU A 17 8.78 -9.69 6.15
N PHE A 18 9.60 -9.60 5.10
CA PHE A 18 10.76 -8.73 5.00
C PHE A 18 10.42 -7.40 4.32
N GLU A 19 9.85 -6.46 5.07
CA GLU A 19 9.55 -5.13 4.57
C GLU A 19 9.51 -4.08 5.71
N GLU A 20 9.82 -2.83 5.38
CA GLU A 20 9.75 -1.65 6.25
C GLU A 20 8.45 -0.87 5.98
N PHE A 21 7.67 -0.64 7.04
CA PHE A 21 6.38 0.06 6.98
C PHE A 21 6.39 1.37 7.76
N ASP A 22 6.86 1.35 9.02
CA ASP A 22 6.91 2.53 9.89
C ASP A 22 8.18 2.54 10.74
N VAL A 23 9.05 3.52 10.47
CA VAL A 23 10.34 3.69 11.15
C VAL A 23 10.21 4.10 12.63
N GLU A 24 9.05 4.59 13.07
CA GLU A 24 8.81 4.90 14.50
C GLU A 24 8.48 3.65 15.32
N LYS A 25 8.15 2.54 14.67
CA LYS A 25 7.76 1.28 15.33
C LYS A 25 8.97 0.37 15.46
N LYS A 26 8.95 -0.47 16.50
CA LYS A 26 10.01 -1.48 16.69
C LYS A 26 10.15 -2.35 15.44
N SER A 27 11.39 -2.67 15.11
CA SER A 27 11.75 -3.60 14.05
C SER A 27 12.52 -4.81 14.58
N LEU A 28 12.66 -5.85 13.75
CA LEU A 28 13.51 -7.00 14.07
C LEU A 28 14.98 -6.58 14.24
N TYR A 29 15.43 -5.60 13.46
CA TYR A 29 16.76 -5.00 13.60
C TYR A 29 16.97 -4.47 15.02
N ASP A 30 16.04 -3.67 15.54
CA ASP A 30 16.17 -3.07 16.89
C ASP A 30 16.25 -4.13 17.99
N LEU A 31 15.44 -5.20 17.86
CA LEU A 31 15.43 -6.30 18.82
C LEU A 31 16.73 -7.10 18.79
N LEU A 32 17.32 -7.34 17.61
CA LEU A 32 18.59 -8.05 17.48
C LEU A 32 19.78 -7.19 17.94
N SER A 33 19.72 -5.88 17.72
CA SER A 33 20.79 -4.95 18.12
C SER A 33 20.95 -4.89 19.64
N ILE A 34 19.84 -4.69 20.37
CA ILE A 34 19.85 -4.43 21.82
C ILE A 34 19.74 -5.73 22.62
N GLY A 35 18.99 -6.71 22.13
CA GLY A 35 18.68 -7.94 22.86
C GLY A 35 19.72 -9.04 22.69
N THR A 36 19.65 -10.02 23.59
CA THR A 36 20.27 -11.34 23.37
C THR A 36 19.28 -12.17 22.54
N PRO A 37 19.62 -12.56 21.29
CA PRO A 37 18.72 -13.34 20.46
C PRO A 37 18.32 -14.64 21.18
N LEU A 38 17.04 -15.01 21.07
CA LEU A 38 16.46 -16.24 21.63
C LEU A 38 16.28 -16.27 23.17
N SER A 39 16.44 -15.14 23.86
CA SER A 39 16.03 -15.02 25.28
C SER A 39 14.50 -14.95 25.42
N ASP A 40 13.97 -15.29 26.60
CA ASP A 40 12.51 -15.24 26.86
C ASP A 40 11.92 -13.83 26.62
N ASP A 41 12.62 -12.78 27.07
CA ASP A 41 12.22 -11.39 26.83
C ASP A 41 12.21 -11.03 25.34
N PHE A 42 13.19 -11.55 24.58
CA PHE A 42 13.24 -11.37 23.12
C PHE A 42 12.05 -12.06 22.44
N GLU A 43 11.71 -13.27 22.88
CA GLU A 43 10.56 -14.02 22.35
C GLU A 43 9.22 -13.33 22.64
N GLU A 44 9.06 -12.77 23.84
CA GLU A 44 7.89 -11.97 24.21
C GLU A 44 7.79 -10.69 23.36
N ASP A 45 8.91 -9.98 23.16
CA ASP A 45 8.96 -8.79 22.32
C ASP A 45 8.60 -9.10 20.86
N ILE A 46 9.10 -10.21 20.31
CA ILE A 46 8.73 -10.70 18.98
C ILE A 46 7.21 -10.93 18.90
N GLN A 47 6.64 -11.67 19.84
CA GLN A 47 5.24 -12.06 19.80
C GLN A 47 4.28 -10.88 20.00
N THR A 48 4.64 -9.92 20.87
CA THR A 48 3.78 -8.78 21.19
C THR A 48 3.92 -7.65 20.17
N LYS A 49 5.15 -7.35 19.72
CA LYS A 49 5.44 -6.16 18.91
C LYS A 49 5.50 -6.46 17.41
N LEU A 50 5.97 -7.65 17.01
CA LEU A 50 6.22 -7.95 15.59
C LEU A 50 5.25 -8.94 14.94
N VAL A 51 4.60 -9.81 15.71
CA VAL A 51 3.63 -10.77 15.17
C VAL A 51 2.24 -10.13 15.05
N VAL A 52 1.58 -10.36 13.92
CA VAL A 52 0.20 -9.94 13.66
C VAL A 52 -0.64 -11.12 13.17
N ASN A 53 -1.93 -11.12 13.49
CA ASN A 53 -2.83 -12.22 13.11
C ASN A 53 -3.87 -11.86 12.06
N ASN A 54 -4.10 -10.59 11.76
CA ASN A 54 -5.01 -10.16 10.70
C ASN A 54 -4.60 -8.76 10.20
N PHE A 55 -5.27 -8.29 9.15
CA PHE A 55 -4.95 -7.00 8.54
C PHE A 55 -5.23 -5.80 9.49
N GLU A 56 -6.27 -5.85 10.31
CA GLU A 56 -6.57 -4.77 11.26
C GLU A 56 -5.49 -4.63 12.34
N ASP A 57 -4.99 -5.75 12.86
CA ASP A 57 -3.88 -5.82 13.80
C ASP A 57 -2.59 -5.28 13.17
N PHE A 58 -2.35 -5.61 11.90
CA PHE A 58 -1.25 -5.04 11.11
C PHE A 58 -1.35 -3.51 11.01
N ILE A 59 -2.50 -2.96 10.60
CA ILE A 59 -2.69 -1.50 10.50
C ILE A 59 -2.44 -0.82 11.84
N LYS A 60 -2.97 -1.37 12.93
CA LYS A 60 -2.77 -0.81 14.28
C LYS A 60 -1.29 -0.78 14.71
N LYS A 61 -0.51 -1.78 14.32
CA LYS A 61 0.91 -1.89 14.71
C LYS A 61 1.86 -1.14 13.78
N PHE A 62 1.60 -1.13 12.48
CA PHE A 62 2.59 -0.77 11.45
C PHE A 62 2.15 0.27 10.42
N ALA A 63 0.89 0.73 10.41
CA ALA A 63 0.50 1.77 9.45
C ALA A 63 1.25 3.08 9.72
N PRO A 64 2.02 3.61 8.76
CA PRO A 64 2.75 4.84 8.96
C PRO A 64 1.84 6.05 8.90
N LYS A 65 2.32 7.16 9.48
CA LYS A 65 1.72 8.48 9.27
C LYS A 65 2.39 9.16 8.08
N VAL A 66 1.60 9.92 7.34
CA VAL A 66 2.11 10.79 6.26
C VAL A 66 1.99 12.23 6.71
N TYR A 67 3.04 13.01 6.49
CA TYR A 67 3.11 14.40 6.92
C TYR A 67 3.02 15.32 5.71
N GLU A 68 2.06 16.25 5.74
CA GLU A 68 1.95 17.36 4.79
C GLU A 68 2.80 18.53 5.28
N ILE A 69 3.78 18.96 4.48
CA ILE A 69 4.66 20.08 4.76
C ILE A 69 4.37 21.19 3.75
N CYS A 70 4.06 22.39 4.23
CA CYS A 70 3.93 23.59 3.41
C CYS A 70 5.08 24.55 3.74
N THR A 71 5.96 24.80 2.77
CA THR A 71 7.03 25.79 2.85
C THR A 71 6.81 26.92 1.84
N SER A 72 7.54 28.03 1.99
CA SER A 72 7.57 29.11 0.99
C SER A 72 8.95 29.17 0.36
N ILE A 73 9.02 29.09 -0.97
CA ILE A 73 10.24 29.23 -1.77
C ILE A 73 9.98 30.35 -2.77
N ASP A 74 10.82 31.38 -2.76
CA ASP A 74 10.68 32.58 -3.62
C ASP A 74 9.29 33.25 -3.52
N GLY A 75 8.67 33.21 -2.34
CA GLY A 75 7.34 33.77 -2.09
C GLY A 75 6.18 32.92 -2.61
N LYS A 76 6.44 31.72 -3.15
CA LYS A 76 5.43 30.76 -3.58
C LYS A 76 5.33 29.59 -2.60
N PRO A 77 4.11 29.14 -2.25
CA PRO A 77 3.93 27.96 -1.42
C PRO A 77 4.40 26.69 -2.17
N LYS A 78 5.04 25.78 -1.45
CA LYS A 78 5.40 24.45 -1.94
C LYS A 78 4.92 23.40 -0.94
N PHE A 79 4.19 22.42 -1.44
CA PHE A 79 3.70 21.30 -0.67
C PHE A 79 4.57 20.07 -0.91
N GLU A 80 4.98 19.43 0.17
CA GLU A 80 5.74 18.18 0.17
C GLU A 80 5.07 17.19 1.12
N TYR A 81 5.13 15.90 0.77
CA TYR A 81 4.57 14.83 1.57
C TYR A 81 5.69 13.84 1.91
N THR A 82 5.73 13.40 3.17
CA THR A 82 6.82 12.53 3.63
C THR A 82 6.37 11.64 4.78
N THR A 83 7.05 10.51 4.94
CA THR A 83 7.01 9.67 6.15
C THR A 83 8.17 9.96 7.10
N ASP A 84 9.11 10.84 6.72
CA ASP A 84 10.23 11.24 7.55
C ASP A 84 9.77 12.20 8.66
N VAL A 85 9.74 11.66 9.88
CA VAL A 85 9.34 12.35 11.10
C VAL A 85 10.30 13.50 11.45
N ASN A 86 11.60 13.37 11.16
CA ASN A 86 12.58 14.41 11.43
C ASN A 86 12.35 15.60 10.49
N LEU A 87 12.12 15.32 9.22
CA LEU A 87 11.75 16.33 8.23
C LEU A 87 10.42 17.01 8.60
N ALA A 88 9.41 16.22 8.97
CA ALA A 88 8.12 16.73 9.43
C ALA A 88 8.25 17.62 10.68
N LYS A 89 9.02 17.22 11.70
CA LYS A 89 9.26 18.04 12.90
C LYS A 89 9.96 19.35 12.55
N LYS A 90 10.95 19.32 11.66
CA LYS A 90 11.71 20.51 11.22
C LYS A 90 10.81 21.56 10.58
N TYR A 91 9.84 21.13 9.77
CA TYR A 91 8.95 22.02 9.02
C TYR A 91 7.51 22.07 9.53
N ASN A 92 7.26 21.61 10.77
CA ASN A 92 5.93 21.63 11.38
C ASN A 92 4.86 20.89 10.55
N GLY A 93 5.24 19.76 9.95
CA GLY A 93 4.38 18.95 9.10
C GLY A 93 3.11 18.45 9.81
N ILE A 94 2.01 18.46 9.09
CA ILE A 94 0.69 18.04 9.55
C ILE A 94 0.56 16.53 9.34
N ALA A 95 0.41 15.78 10.42
CA ALA A 95 0.23 14.33 10.34
C ALA A 95 -1.19 13.99 9.82
N GLN A 96 -1.24 13.10 8.85
CA GLN A 96 -2.44 12.53 8.27
C GLN A 96 -2.45 11.02 8.50
N ASP A 97 -3.62 10.50 8.89
CA ASP A 97 -3.86 9.06 8.93
C ASP A 97 -4.09 8.55 7.51
N ILE A 98 -3.21 7.66 7.05
CA ILE A 98 -3.27 7.10 5.71
C ILE A 98 -4.54 6.30 5.45
N THR A 99 -5.08 5.63 6.47
CA THR A 99 -6.23 4.73 6.33
C THR A 99 -7.56 5.47 6.30
N GLU A 100 -7.62 6.67 6.88
CA GLU A 100 -8.80 7.54 6.81
C GLU A 100 -8.85 8.34 5.50
N HIS A 101 -7.72 8.44 4.79
CA HIS A 101 -7.61 9.25 3.59
C HIS A 101 -8.51 8.74 2.44
N VAL A 102 -9.13 9.67 1.69
CA VAL A 102 -10.04 9.36 0.56
C VAL A 102 -9.36 8.47 -0.49
N TYR A 103 -8.11 8.78 -0.82
CA TYR A 103 -7.32 8.00 -1.80
C TYR A 103 -7.09 6.55 -1.39
N TYR A 104 -6.82 6.26 -0.11
CA TYR A 104 -6.71 4.87 0.37
C TYR A 104 -8.06 4.14 0.26
N ARG A 105 -9.14 4.79 0.70
CA ARG A 105 -10.50 4.21 0.60
C ARG A 105 -10.88 3.92 -0.85
N MET A 106 -10.53 4.82 -1.77
CA MET A 106 -10.71 4.65 -3.21
C MET A 106 -9.98 3.40 -3.73
N LEU A 107 -8.68 3.25 -3.44
CA LEU A 107 -7.90 2.10 -3.90
C LEU A 107 -8.34 0.78 -3.24
N ASN A 108 -8.71 0.81 -1.96
CA ASN A 108 -9.28 -0.34 -1.27
C ASN A 108 -10.64 -0.76 -1.86
N GLN A 109 -11.50 0.21 -2.22
CA GLN A 109 -12.77 -0.05 -2.90
C GLN A 109 -12.54 -0.68 -4.28
N LEU A 110 -11.58 -0.16 -5.06
CA LEU A 110 -11.18 -0.75 -6.35
C LEU A 110 -10.78 -2.21 -6.21
N TYR A 111 -9.99 -2.52 -5.18
CA TYR A 111 -9.54 -3.88 -4.94
C TYR A 111 -10.72 -4.83 -4.68
N ILE A 112 -11.67 -4.42 -3.83
CA ILE A 112 -12.86 -5.20 -3.50
C ILE A 112 -13.75 -5.40 -4.74
N GLU A 113 -14.03 -4.33 -5.48
CA GLU A 113 -14.88 -4.39 -6.66
C GLU A 113 -14.27 -5.25 -7.76
N LYS A 114 -12.97 -5.10 -8.02
CA LYS A 114 -12.24 -5.95 -8.97
C LYS A 114 -12.37 -7.43 -8.63
N GLY A 115 -12.22 -7.80 -7.36
CA GLY A 115 -12.32 -9.20 -6.94
C GLY A 115 -13.68 -9.85 -7.19
N SER A 116 -14.75 -9.05 -7.29
CA SER A 116 -16.12 -9.51 -7.57
C SER A 116 -16.57 -9.34 -9.02
N SER A 117 -15.92 -8.45 -9.79
CA SER A 117 -16.39 -8.02 -11.11
C SER A 117 -16.36 -9.11 -12.19
N GLY A 118 -15.34 -9.98 -12.18
CA GLY A 118 -15.06 -10.94 -13.27
C GLY A 118 -14.70 -10.30 -14.63
N GLN A 119 -14.60 -8.97 -14.72
CA GLN A 119 -14.29 -8.23 -15.95
C GLN A 119 -12.78 -8.10 -16.15
N SER A 120 -12.28 -7.77 -17.34
CA SER A 120 -10.84 -7.50 -17.49
C SER A 120 -10.45 -6.09 -17.07
N ASN A 121 -9.16 -5.84 -16.79
CA ASN A 121 -8.66 -4.49 -16.47
C ASN A 121 -8.91 -3.45 -17.58
N LEU A 122 -9.10 -3.91 -18.82
CA LEU A 122 -9.49 -3.06 -19.95
C LEU A 122 -10.96 -2.66 -19.90
N LYS A 123 -11.84 -3.53 -19.39
CA LYS A 123 -13.29 -3.38 -19.39
C LYS A 123 -13.84 -2.80 -18.08
N PHE A 124 -13.08 -2.88 -16.99
CA PHE A 124 -13.46 -2.39 -15.68
C PHE A 124 -13.66 -0.86 -15.72
N ASP A 125 -14.85 -0.40 -15.34
CA ASP A 125 -15.20 1.02 -15.25
C ASP A 125 -14.83 1.57 -13.87
N ASP A 126 -13.86 2.47 -13.83
CA ASP A 126 -13.31 3.07 -12.62
C ASP A 126 -13.66 4.58 -12.50
N LYS A 127 -14.52 5.11 -13.36
CA LYS A 127 -14.81 6.56 -13.43
C LYS A 127 -15.36 7.14 -12.14
N ASP A 128 -16.41 6.55 -11.60
CA ASP A 128 -17.08 7.04 -10.38
C ASP A 128 -16.14 7.02 -9.17
N ILE A 129 -15.24 6.03 -9.14
CA ILE A 129 -14.20 5.91 -8.13
C ILE A 129 -13.14 7.01 -8.32
N LEU A 130 -12.71 7.26 -9.55
CA LEU A 130 -11.73 8.31 -9.85
C LEU A 130 -12.30 9.72 -9.62
N GLU A 131 -13.62 9.92 -9.71
CA GLU A 131 -14.26 11.18 -9.33
C GLU A 131 -14.01 11.54 -7.86
N MET A 132 -13.75 10.56 -6.99
CA MET A 132 -13.40 10.79 -5.57
C MET A 132 -12.08 11.56 -5.40
N LEU A 133 -11.24 11.67 -6.43
CA LEU A 133 -10.01 12.48 -6.42
C LEU A 133 -10.24 13.96 -6.78
N THR A 134 -11.41 14.27 -7.35
CA THR A 134 -11.75 15.64 -7.74
C THR A 134 -12.17 16.45 -6.51
N PRO A 135 -11.88 17.77 -6.49
CA PRO A 135 -12.23 18.60 -5.32
C PRO A 135 -13.72 18.95 -5.25
N LYS A 136 -14.59 18.37 -6.09
CA LYS A 136 -16.02 18.74 -6.18
C LYS A 136 -16.70 18.71 -4.80
N GLN A 137 -16.57 17.60 -4.08
CA GLN A 137 -17.17 17.47 -2.76
C GLN A 137 -16.53 18.43 -1.73
N GLU A 138 -15.21 18.58 -1.76
CA GLU A 138 -14.49 19.48 -0.85
C GLU A 138 -14.92 20.94 -1.01
N VAL A 139 -15.23 21.34 -2.25
CA VAL A 139 -15.73 22.66 -2.61
C VAL A 139 -17.17 22.84 -2.13
N GLU A 140 -18.06 21.90 -2.43
CA GLU A 140 -19.47 21.97 -2.01
C GLU A 140 -19.60 22.00 -0.47
N ASP A 141 -18.83 21.17 0.25
CA ASP A 141 -18.79 21.19 1.71
C ASP A 141 -18.36 22.56 2.27
N ALA A 142 -17.44 23.25 1.56
CA ALA A 142 -17.00 24.57 1.98
C ALA A 142 -18.05 25.65 1.71
N LYS A 143 -18.76 25.58 0.58
CA LYS A 143 -19.91 26.45 0.28
C LYS A 143 -21.02 26.31 1.33
N ASP A 144 -21.30 25.08 1.74
CA ASP A 144 -22.24 24.79 2.82
C ASP A 144 -21.82 25.43 4.16
N ILE A 145 -20.51 25.40 4.47
CA ILE A 145 -19.97 26.07 5.66
C ILE A 145 -20.10 27.59 5.52
N ARG A 146 -19.75 28.20 4.38
CA ARG A 146 -19.90 29.65 4.12
C ARG A 146 -21.32 30.11 4.40
N LYS A 147 -22.29 29.41 3.79
CA LYS A 147 -23.72 29.68 3.96
C LYS A 147 -24.13 29.62 5.42
N LYS A 148 -23.79 28.53 6.13
CA LYS A 148 -24.15 28.36 7.54
C LYS A 148 -23.50 29.43 8.42
N LEU A 149 -22.26 29.78 8.15
CA LEU A 149 -21.51 30.74 8.94
C LEU A 149 -22.11 32.14 8.85
N GLN A 150 -22.49 32.59 7.65
CA GLN A 150 -23.18 33.86 7.46
C GLN A 150 -24.58 33.85 8.09
N LEU A 151 -25.39 32.82 7.80
CA LEU A 151 -26.77 32.72 8.32
C LEU A 151 -26.83 32.68 9.85
N THR A 152 -25.89 31.97 10.49
CA THR A 152 -25.86 31.84 11.96
C THR A 152 -25.48 33.14 12.64
N LEU A 153 -24.52 33.90 12.09
CA LEU A 153 -24.14 35.20 12.64
C LEU A 153 -25.21 36.27 12.40
N GLU A 154 -25.83 36.30 11.22
CA GLU A 154 -26.97 37.19 10.91
C GLU A 154 -28.11 36.98 11.90
N LYS A 155 -28.55 35.74 12.11
CA LYS A 155 -29.60 35.41 13.07
C LYS A 155 -29.21 35.68 14.52
N TYR A 156 -27.96 35.42 14.89
CA TYR A 156 -27.45 35.74 16.22
C TYR A 156 -27.54 37.24 16.50
N SER A 157 -27.08 38.08 15.56
CA SER A 157 -27.13 39.54 15.69
C SER A 157 -28.57 40.07 15.72
N GLU A 158 -29.45 39.49 14.90
CA GLU A 158 -30.88 39.83 14.90
C GLU A 158 -31.53 39.54 16.27
N LEU A 159 -31.39 38.32 16.79
CA LEU A 159 -31.99 37.91 18.07
C LEU A 159 -31.41 38.70 19.24
N LYS A 160 -30.10 38.96 19.21
CA LYS A 160 -29.43 39.78 20.21
C LYS A 160 -29.95 41.23 20.20
N SER A 161 -30.21 41.80 19.03
CA SER A 161 -30.82 43.14 18.93
C SER A 161 -32.25 43.19 19.49
N LYS A 162 -32.97 42.06 19.46
CA LYS A 162 -34.32 41.89 20.02
C LYS A 162 -34.32 41.47 21.50
N ASN A 163 -33.15 41.34 22.14
CA ASN A 163 -32.99 40.78 23.49
C ASN A 163 -33.57 39.36 23.66
N GLU A 164 -33.56 38.56 22.58
CA GLU A 164 -34.02 37.17 22.57
C GLU A 164 -32.84 36.19 22.76
N ASN A 165 -33.14 34.93 23.10
CA ASN A 165 -32.12 33.90 23.29
C ASN A 165 -31.46 33.52 21.95
N ALA A 166 -30.20 33.93 21.77
CA ALA A 166 -29.40 33.66 20.58
C ALA A 166 -28.38 32.51 20.74
N ASN A 167 -28.40 31.79 21.86
CA ASN A 167 -27.35 30.82 22.23
C ASN A 167 -27.21 29.68 21.23
N GLU A 168 -28.31 29.18 20.67
CA GLU A 168 -28.28 28.09 19.69
C GLU A 168 -27.49 28.50 18.43
N TYR A 169 -27.75 29.70 17.92
CA TYR A 169 -27.06 30.23 16.74
C TYR A 169 -25.60 30.57 17.03
N ALA A 170 -25.28 31.05 18.24
CA ALA A 170 -23.90 31.22 18.68
C ALA A 170 -23.13 29.88 18.71
N GLN A 171 -23.76 28.80 19.20
CA GLN A 171 -23.17 27.46 19.19
C GLN A 171 -22.95 26.96 17.75
N GLN A 172 -23.94 27.11 16.87
CA GLN A 172 -23.80 26.71 15.46
C GLN A 172 -22.68 27.50 14.74
N PHE A 173 -22.53 28.80 15.04
CA PHE A 173 -21.43 29.61 14.53
C PHE A 173 -20.06 29.12 15.01
N ILE A 174 -19.94 28.79 16.30
CA ILE A 174 -18.72 28.18 16.87
C ILE A 174 -18.42 26.82 16.21
N GLU A 175 -19.43 25.98 15.96
CA GLU A 175 -19.24 24.71 15.26
C GLU A 175 -18.76 24.91 13.81
N CYS A 176 -19.24 25.95 13.11
CA CYS A 176 -18.72 26.30 11.79
C CYS A 176 -17.24 26.71 11.86
N ARG A 177 -16.86 27.55 12.83
CA ARG A 177 -15.45 27.94 13.07
C ARG A 177 -14.57 26.73 13.36
N LYS A 178 -15.03 25.81 14.21
CA LYS A 178 -14.33 24.55 14.50
C LYS A 178 -14.13 23.70 13.23
N LYS A 179 -15.13 23.62 12.35
CA LYS A 179 -15.02 22.90 11.07
C LYS A 179 -13.99 23.53 10.14
N ILE A 180 -13.98 24.86 10.01
CA ILE A 180 -12.97 25.58 9.20
C ILE A 180 -11.58 25.32 9.76
N ARG A 181 -11.41 25.48 11.08
CA ARG A 181 -10.14 25.19 11.77
C ARG A 181 -9.68 23.76 11.57
N LYS A 182 -10.59 22.80 11.73
CA LYS A 182 -10.31 21.39 11.47
C LYS A 182 -9.81 21.18 10.04
N LYS A 183 -10.46 21.77 9.04
CA LYS A 183 -10.12 21.58 7.62
C LYS A 183 -8.69 22.02 7.31
N TYR A 184 -8.31 23.27 7.62
CA TYR A 184 -6.94 23.73 7.34
C TYR A 184 -5.88 23.13 8.29
N SER A 185 -6.29 22.64 9.46
CA SER A 185 -5.38 21.91 10.37
C SER A 185 -5.12 20.48 9.95
N GLN A 186 -6.00 19.89 9.12
CA GLN A 186 -5.84 18.52 8.58
C GLN A 186 -5.10 18.54 7.24
N SER A 187 -5.40 19.52 6.38
CA SER A 187 -4.69 19.76 5.13
C SER A 187 -4.81 21.22 4.72
N GLN A 188 -3.66 21.88 4.54
CA GLN A 188 -3.59 23.25 4.04
C GLN A 188 -3.86 23.30 2.53
N MET A 189 -3.50 22.24 1.79
CA MET A 189 -3.80 22.09 0.36
C MET A 189 -5.31 22.13 0.08
N SER A 190 -6.14 21.61 0.99
CA SER A 190 -7.61 21.50 0.82
C SER A 190 -8.34 22.85 0.63
N LEU A 191 -7.66 23.98 0.86
CA LEU A 191 -8.22 25.32 0.68
C LEU A 191 -8.10 25.82 -0.77
N LEU A 192 -7.12 25.32 -1.52
CA LEU A 192 -6.82 25.79 -2.87
C LEU A 192 -7.97 25.63 -3.87
N PRO A 193 -8.71 24.49 -3.92
CA PRO A 193 -9.78 24.32 -4.90
C PRO A 193 -10.85 25.41 -4.82
N LEU A 194 -11.24 25.75 -3.60
CA LEU A 194 -12.25 26.76 -3.33
C LEU A 194 -11.75 28.16 -3.70
N ALA A 195 -10.49 28.48 -3.37
CA ALA A 195 -9.86 29.74 -3.77
C ALA A 195 -9.73 29.87 -5.29
N ILE A 196 -9.45 28.78 -6.01
CA ILE A 196 -9.42 28.75 -7.47
C ILE A 196 -10.81 29.07 -8.05
N GLU A 197 -11.87 28.47 -7.51
CA GLU A 197 -13.24 28.73 -7.93
C GLU A 197 -13.64 30.20 -7.72
N ASP A 198 -13.33 30.76 -6.54
CA ASP A 198 -13.62 32.17 -6.23
C ASP A 198 -12.93 33.15 -7.20
N VAL A 199 -11.65 32.89 -7.52
CA VAL A 199 -10.90 33.73 -8.47
C VAL A 199 -11.49 33.62 -9.87
N LYS A 200 -11.97 32.44 -10.29
CA LYS A 200 -12.67 32.29 -11.57
C LYS A 200 -13.96 33.10 -11.61
N THR A 201 -14.78 33.07 -10.56
CA THR A 201 -15.99 33.88 -10.51
C THR A 201 -15.67 35.38 -10.57
N LYS A 202 -14.58 35.82 -9.95
CA LYS A 202 -14.11 37.21 -10.06
C LYS A 202 -13.68 37.57 -11.49
N ILE A 203 -12.98 36.67 -12.18
CA ILE A 203 -12.60 36.87 -13.60
C ILE A 203 -13.84 36.97 -14.48
N GLU A 204 -14.82 36.07 -14.30
CA GLU A 204 -16.08 36.08 -15.07
C GLU A 204 -16.84 37.39 -14.89
N TYR A 205 -16.85 37.95 -13.68
CA TYR A 205 -17.44 39.27 -13.43
C TYR A 205 -16.71 40.39 -14.17
N LEU A 206 -15.37 40.42 -14.10
CA LEU A 206 -14.55 41.41 -14.81
C LEU A 206 -14.73 41.29 -16.34
N ASP A 207 -14.90 40.07 -16.86
CA ASP A 207 -15.19 39.82 -18.28
C ASP A 207 -16.57 40.33 -18.70
N LYS A 208 -17.61 40.14 -17.88
CA LYS A 208 -18.93 40.71 -18.13
C LYS A 208 -18.88 42.24 -18.20
N ASN A 209 -18.15 42.88 -17.29
CA ASN A 209 -17.96 44.33 -17.30
C ASN A 209 -17.26 44.82 -18.58
N LEU A 210 -16.22 44.13 -19.04
CA LEU A 210 -15.50 44.47 -20.28
C LEU A 210 -16.37 44.26 -21.53
N ASN A 211 -17.15 43.18 -21.60
CA ASN A 211 -17.95 42.81 -22.77
C ASN A 211 -19.24 43.64 -22.92
N ASN A 212 -19.85 44.06 -21.81
CA ASN A 212 -21.02 44.95 -21.86
C ASN A 212 -20.70 46.35 -22.42
N GLN A 213 -19.41 46.67 -22.63
CA GLN A 213 -18.92 48.01 -22.93
C GLN A 213 -18.19 48.13 -24.28
N SER A 214 -18.01 47.03 -25.03
CA SER A 214 -17.48 47.07 -26.40
C SER A 214 -18.43 47.72 -27.43
N SER A 215 -19.56 48.29 -26.97
CA SER A 215 -20.55 49.01 -27.77
C SER A 215 -20.48 50.54 -27.62
N ILE A 216 -19.55 51.07 -26.80
CA ILE A 216 -19.41 52.51 -26.53
C ILE A 216 -18.04 52.96 -27.05
N GLU A 217 -18.03 53.55 -28.24
CA GLU A 217 -16.87 54.24 -28.78
C GLU A 217 -16.69 55.60 -28.05
N ASP A 218 -15.42 55.91 -27.79
CA ASP A 218 -14.85 57.18 -27.34
C ASP A 218 -14.80 57.54 -25.83
N ASN A 219 -13.54 57.80 -25.43
CA ASN A 219 -13.03 58.61 -24.32
C ASN A 219 -13.20 58.12 -22.86
N ASN A 220 -12.04 57.96 -22.19
CA ASN A 220 -11.66 58.21 -20.77
C ASN A 220 -12.72 58.31 -19.64
N ASP A 221 -13.90 57.73 -19.77
CA ASP A 221 -14.96 57.89 -18.77
C ASP A 221 -14.92 56.76 -17.73
N ILE A 222 -14.49 57.19 -16.54
CA ILE A 222 -14.88 56.74 -15.19
C ILE A 222 -16.12 55.82 -15.21
N LEU A 223 -15.91 54.50 -15.03
CA LEU A 223 -16.98 53.50 -15.01
C LEU A 223 -17.55 53.32 -13.60
N THR A 224 -18.86 53.48 -13.45
CA THR A 224 -19.60 53.07 -12.24
C THR A 224 -19.90 51.57 -12.32
N THR A 225 -19.03 50.74 -11.76
CA THR A 225 -19.33 49.34 -11.50
C THR A 225 -19.40 49.13 -10.00
N VAL A 226 -20.59 49.33 -9.42
CA VAL A 226 -20.82 49.09 -7.99
C VAL A 226 -21.25 47.62 -7.84
N GLY A 227 -20.28 46.72 -7.73
CA GLY A 227 -20.52 45.29 -7.50
C GLY A 227 -19.95 44.84 -6.17
N GLN A 228 -20.78 44.39 -5.25
CA GLN A 228 -20.33 43.83 -3.98
C GLN A 228 -20.11 42.31 -4.10
N LEU A 229 -18.92 41.84 -3.73
CA LEU A 229 -18.63 40.41 -3.54
C LEU A 229 -19.39 39.91 -2.31
N THR A 230 -20.31 38.97 -2.48
CA THR A 230 -21.12 38.39 -1.41
C THR A 230 -21.39 36.92 -1.70
N PHE A 231 -21.82 36.14 -0.72
CA PHE A 231 -22.25 34.77 -0.96
C PHE A 231 -23.76 34.73 -1.24
N ASP A 232 -24.16 33.91 -2.20
CA ASP A 232 -25.57 33.66 -2.47
C ASP A 232 -26.16 32.61 -1.49
N SER A 233 -27.42 32.23 -1.72
CA SER A 233 -28.10 31.22 -0.90
C SER A 233 -27.51 29.81 -0.99
N SER A 234 -26.60 29.55 -1.93
CA SER A 234 -25.85 28.30 -2.07
C SER A 234 -24.45 28.37 -1.42
N GLY A 235 -23.99 29.55 -0.99
CA GLY A 235 -22.62 29.75 -0.51
C GLY A 235 -21.60 29.96 -1.64
N THR A 236 -22.07 30.12 -2.87
CA THR A 236 -21.23 30.45 -4.03
C THR A 236 -20.93 31.95 -4.00
N LEU A 237 -19.67 32.31 -4.30
CA LEU A 237 -19.28 33.71 -4.41
C LEU A 237 -20.00 34.32 -5.60
N VAL A 238 -20.73 35.40 -5.39
CA VAL A 238 -21.42 36.16 -6.43
C VAL A 238 -21.06 37.63 -6.32
N VAL A 239 -21.11 38.33 -7.45
CA VAL A 239 -21.01 39.78 -7.46
C VAL A 239 -22.41 40.35 -7.59
N LYS A 240 -22.88 41.02 -6.54
CA LYS A 240 -24.20 41.65 -6.50
C LYS A 240 -24.06 43.11 -6.92
N GLU A 241 -24.69 43.47 -8.03
CA GLU A 241 -24.78 44.86 -8.47
C GLU A 241 -25.60 45.68 -7.47
N ILE A 242 -25.08 46.83 -7.08
CA ILE A 242 -25.77 47.81 -6.24
C ILE A 242 -26.37 48.85 -7.18
N SER A 243 -27.69 48.83 -7.32
CA SER A 243 -28.42 49.90 -8.01
C SER A 243 -28.47 51.12 -7.10
N ILE A 244 -27.70 52.17 -7.42
CA ILE A 244 -27.87 53.47 -6.76
C ILE A 244 -29.12 54.12 -7.37
N ASN A 245 -30.30 53.79 -6.85
CA ASN A 245 -31.48 54.59 -7.10
C ASN A 245 -31.44 55.78 -6.14
N ASN A 246 -31.23 56.98 -6.68
CA ASN A 246 -31.15 58.23 -5.93
C ASN A 246 -32.45 58.62 -5.16
N ASP A 247 -33.48 57.78 -5.13
CA ASP A 247 -34.80 58.09 -4.57
C ASP A 247 -35.33 57.16 -3.46
N VAL A 248 -34.52 56.26 -2.88
CA VAL A 248 -34.97 55.43 -1.73
C VAL A 248 -33.93 55.36 -0.62
N GLN A 249 -33.78 56.46 0.13
CA GLN A 249 -33.05 56.42 1.40
C GLN A 249 -33.83 55.59 2.44
N GLY A 250 -33.28 54.43 2.84
CA GLY A 250 -33.50 53.97 4.21
C GLY A 250 -33.55 52.46 4.50
N VAL A 251 -33.82 51.58 3.54
CA VAL A 251 -34.02 50.13 3.82
C VAL A 251 -33.00 49.22 3.11
N GLU A 252 -32.71 49.44 1.84
CA GLU A 252 -31.68 48.65 1.12
C GLU A 252 -30.27 48.99 1.61
N ASP A 253 -29.97 50.27 1.84
CA ASP A 253 -28.71 50.73 2.41
C ASP A 253 -28.41 50.11 3.79
N LYS A 254 -29.42 49.95 4.65
CA LYS A 254 -29.24 49.36 5.98
C LYS A 254 -28.91 47.87 5.91
N ASN A 255 -29.56 47.12 5.02
CA ASN A 255 -29.28 45.69 4.84
C ASN A 255 -27.90 45.43 4.23
N ILE A 256 -27.45 46.30 3.31
CA ILE A 256 -26.10 46.23 2.70
C ILE A 256 -25.02 46.56 3.74
N VAL A 257 -25.19 47.65 4.49
CA VAL A 257 -24.26 48.05 5.56
C VAL A 257 -24.17 46.99 6.67
N ASN A 258 -25.30 46.38 7.06
CA ASN A 258 -25.31 45.33 8.10
C ASN A 258 -24.60 44.05 7.63
N LYS A 259 -24.79 43.64 6.36
CA LYS A 259 -24.04 42.51 5.76
C LYS A 259 -22.55 42.80 5.63
N ASN A 260 -22.17 44.05 5.33
CA ASN A 260 -20.77 44.47 5.29
C ASN A 260 -20.09 44.35 6.66
N ASN A 261 -20.80 44.73 7.72
CA ASN A 261 -20.28 44.66 9.08
C ASN A 261 -20.10 43.21 9.56
N ILE A 262 -21.08 42.35 9.28
CA ILE A 262 -21.05 40.91 9.62
C ILE A 262 -19.87 40.19 8.95
N ASN A 263 -19.59 40.47 7.68
CA ASN A 263 -18.47 39.82 6.97
C ASN A 263 -17.10 40.26 7.53
N ASN A 264 -16.95 41.54 7.90
CA ASN A 264 -15.75 42.03 8.57
C ASN A 264 -15.57 41.39 9.96
N GLU A 265 -16.65 41.25 10.75
CA GLU A 265 -16.62 40.54 12.04
C GLU A 265 -16.18 39.08 11.87
N ILE A 266 -16.71 38.38 10.86
CA ILE A 266 -16.29 37.01 10.55
C ILE A 266 -14.80 36.98 10.23
N ARG A 267 -14.32 37.90 9.40
CA ARG A 267 -12.92 37.99 8.99
C ARG A 267 -11.98 38.17 10.19
N ASP A 268 -12.31 39.09 11.08
CA ASP A 268 -11.50 39.36 12.29
C ASP A 268 -11.46 38.15 13.21
N ILE A 269 -12.60 37.49 13.41
CA ILE A 269 -12.70 36.26 14.22
C ILE A 269 -11.86 35.13 13.60
N LEU A 270 -11.94 34.93 12.28
CA LEU A 270 -11.17 33.89 11.59
C LEU A 270 -9.66 34.18 11.59
N ALA A 271 -9.27 35.45 11.53
CA ALA A 271 -7.87 35.85 11.66
C ALA A 271 -7.32 35.49 13.06
N LEU A 272 -8.08 35.80 14.12
CA LEU A 272 -7.74 35.44 15.49
C LEU A 272 -7.69 33.91 15.69
N ASP A 273 -8.62 33.17 15.10
CA ASP A 273 -8.62 31.69 15.15
C ASP A 273 -7.37 31.10 14.49
N TYR A 274 -6.91 31.70 13.39
CA TYR A 274 -5.69 31.27 12.70
C TYR A 274 -4.44 31.58 13.55
N ASP A 275 -4.31 32.81 14.04
CA ASP A 275 -3.14 33.27 14.79
C ASP A 275 -2.98 32.55 16.13
N SER A 276 -4.10 32.19 16.77
CA SER A 276 -4.09 31.43 18.04
C SER A 276 -3.78 29.94 17.89
N SER A 277 -3.86 29.39 16.66
CA SER A 277 -3.78 27.95 16.42
C SER A 277 -2.47 27.48 15.79
N ASN A 278 -1.78 28.34 15.06
CA ASN A 278 -0.56 28.00 14.31
C ASN A 278 0.71 28.52 14.98
N LYS A 279 1.70 27.64 15.16
CA LYS A 279 2.99 27.96 15.83
C LYS A 279 3.98 28.75 14.95
N LYS A 280 3.69 28.92 13.65
CA LYS A 280 4.46 29.73 12.69
C LYS A 280 3.50 30.40 11.71
N ASP A 281 3.82 31.64 11.35
CA ASP A 281 3.07 32.44 10.40
C ASP A 281 3.26 31.92 8.97
N ASN A 282 2.27 31.19 8.45
CA ASN A 282 2.13 31.02 7.01
C ASN A 282 1.10 32.05 6.51
N GLU A 283 1.58 33.23 6.14
CA GLU A 283 0.76 34.37 5.69
C GLU A 283 -0.05 34.02 4.44
N PHE A 284 0.51 33.19 3.56
CA PHE A 284 -0.18 32.68 2.38
C PHE A 284 -1.45 31.90 2.76
N ILE A 285 -1.33 30.91 3.65
CA ILE A 285 -2.49 30.12 4.09
C ILE A 285 -3.49 30.98 4.85
N LYS A 286 -3.03 31.91 5.69
CA LYS A 286 -3.91 32.89 6.37
C LYS A 286 -4.72 33.68 5.35
N SER A 287 -4.08 34.18 4.30
CA SER A 287 -4.74 34.97 3.25
C SER A 287 -5.82 34.16 2.53
N ILE A 288 -5.57 32.87 2.23
CA ILE A 288 -6.52 31.99 1.58
C ILE A 288 -7.71 31.67 2.49
N VAL A 289 -7.47 31.33 3.76
CA VAL A 289 -8.57 31.06 4.72
C VAL A 289 -9.50 32.27 4.79
N LEU A 290 -8.92 33.46 4.93
CA LEU A 290 -9.69 34.69 5.05
C LEU A 290 -10.43 35.02 3.74
N SER A 291 -9.78 34.93 2.58
CA SER A 291 -10.44 35.22 1.29
C SER A 291 -11.54 34.22 0.97
N SER A 292 -11.35 32.94 1.32
CA SER A 292 -12.32 31.89 1.06
C SER A 292 -13.54 31.94 1.97
N TYR A 293 -13.43 32.28 3.26
CA TYR A 293 -14.60 32.25 4.15
C TYR A 293 -15.14 33.63 4.52
N ALA A 294 -14.38 34.69 4.27
CA ALA A 294 -14.74 36.08 4.55
C ALA A 294 -14.10 37.04 3.52
N PRO A 295 -14.55 36.99 2.25
CA PRO A 295 -13.98 37.79 1.18
C PRO A 295 -14.10 39.27 1.53
N ILE A 296 -13.06 40.05 1.22
CA ILE A 296 -13.11 41.50 1.41
C ILE A 296 -14.23 42.03 0.53
N ASN A 297 -15.22 42.68 1.15
CA ASN A 297 -16.17 43.49 0.40
C ASN A 297 -15.34 44.55 -0.32
N MET A 298 -15.29 44.52 -1.65
CA MET A 298 -14.81 45.64 -2.43
C MET A 298 -15.82 46.77 -2.28
N SER A 299 -15.82 47.43 -1.12
CA SER A 299 -16.47 48.73 -0.93
C SER A 299 -15.58 49.77 -1.60
N SER A 300 -15.45 49.66 -2.91
CA SER A 300 -14.84 50.70 -3.71
C SER A 300 -15.98 51.44 -4.38
N ASN A 301 -16.40 52.54 -3.76
CA ASN A 301 -16.99 53.69 -4.47
C ASN A 301 -15.96 54.33 -5.44
N GLU A 302 -14.98 53.56 -5.91
CA GLU A 302 -13.92 54.01 -6.79
C GLU A 302 -14.34 53.63 -8.20
N ASN A 303 -14.63 54.65 -8.98
CA ASN A 303 -14.80 54.48 -10.41
C ASN A 303 -13.47 53.99 -10.99
N LYS A 304 -13.49 52.83 -11.65
CA LYS A 304 -12.31 52.25 -12.28
C LYS A 304 -12.34 52.51 -13.78
N THR A 305 -11.21 52.88 -14.35
CA THR A 305 -11.01 52.95 -15.79
C THR A 305 -10.97 51.55 -16.41
N ILE A 306 -11.21 51.44 -17.72
CA ILE A 306 -11.04 50.19 -18.47
C ILE A 306 -9.62 49.60 -18.29
N ALA A 307 -8.60 50.46 -18.18
CA ALA A 307 -7.22 50.05 -17.95
C ALA A 307 -7.04 49.39 -16.57
N GLU A 308 -7.63 49.94 -15.51
CA GLU A 308 -7.59 49.38 -14.17
C GLU A 308 -8.36 48.07 -14.06
N ILE A 309 -9.52 47.94 -14.74
CA ILE A 309 -10.27 46.68 -14.82
C ILE A 309 -9.44 45.60 -15.54
N LYS A 310 -8.75 45.95 -16.64
CA LYS A 310 -7.83 45.03 -17.34
C LYS A 310 -6.64 44.64 -16.45
N GLU A 311 -6.06 45.57 -15.71
CA GLU A 311 -4.96 45.29 -14.79
C GLU A 311 -5.41 44.36 -13.65
N GLU A 312 -6.58 44.61 -13.06
CA GLU A 312 -7.15 43.75 -12.03
C GLU A 312 -7.46 42.34 -12.56
N LYS A 313 -7.99 42.24 -13.78
CA LYS A 313 -8.17 40.96 -14.48
C LYS A 313 -6.84 40.24 -14.65
N ASN A 314 -5.79 40.94 -15.10
CA ASN A 314 -4.46 40.35 -15.26
C ASN A 314 -3.88 39.84 -13.93
N LYS A 315 -4.09 40.58 -12.83
CA LYS A 315 -3.71 40.12 -11.47
C LYS A 315 -4.50 38.87 -11.06
N CYS A 316 -5.80 38.82 -11.33
CA CYS A 316 -6.63 37.64 -11.04
C CYS A 316 -6.22 36.43 -11.88
N LEU A 317 -5.90 36.62 -13.18
CA LEU A 317 -5.39 35.56 -14.05
C LEU A 317 -4.04 35.02 -13.56
N ALA A 318 -3.12 35.89 -13.16
CA ALA A 318 -1.84 35.49 -12.58
C ALA A 318 -2.04 34.70 -11.27
N LEU A 319 -2.93 35.17 -10.40
CA LEU A 319 -3.25 34.50 -9.14
C LEU A 319 -3.89 33.13 -9.36
N LYS A 320 -4.87 33.03 -10.25
CA LYS A 320 -5.52 31.77 -10.66
C LYS A 320 -4.47 30.77 -11.15
N ASN A 321 -3.62 31.19 -12.10
CA ASN A 321 -2.59 30.32 -12.66
C ASN A 321 -1.63 29.81 -11.58
N SER A 322 -1.25 30.68 -10.64
CA SER A 322 -0.42 30.32 -9.50
C SER A 322 -1.10 29.31 -8.57
N TYR A 323 -2.36 29.53 -8.19
CA TYR A 323 -3.09 28.59 -7.33
C TYR A 323 -3.29 27.22 -8.00
N GLU A 324 -3.65 27.21 -9.29
CA GLU A 324 -3.79 25.96 -10.04
C GLU A 324 -2.45 25.23 -10.18
N GLU A 325 -1.34 25.95 -10.34
CA GLU A 325 -0.01 25.34 -10.42
C GLU A 325 0.38 24.70 -9.09
N VAL A 326 0.27 25.45 -8.00
CA VAL A 326 0.54 24.96 -6.64
C VAL A 326 -0.34 23.77 -6.32
N TYR A 327 -1.63 23.83 -6.65
CA TYR A 327 -2.57 22.74 -6.39
C TYR A 327 -2.24 21.48 -7.20
N CYS A 328 -1.96 21.60 -8.50
CA CYS A 328 -1.56 20.46 -9.32
C CYS A 328 -0.23 19.86 -8.85
N GLN A 329 0.76 20.68 -8.50
CA GLN A 329 2.03 20.22 -7.95
C GLN A 329 1.82 19.50 -6.62
N ALA A 330 1.04 20.08 -5.70
CA ALA A 330 0.73 19.49 -4.40
C ALA A 330 -0.01 18.16 -4.56
N LYS A 331 -1.04 18.09 -5.43
CA LYS A 331 -1.77 16.84 -5.70
C LYS A 331 -0.90 15.77 -6.35
N ASN A 332 -0.05 16.13 -7.31
CA ASN A 332 0.86 15.16 -7.93
C ASN A 332 1.88 14.62 -6.92
N ALA A 333 2.46 15.49 -6.08
CA ALA A 333 3.38 15.08 -5.02
C ALA A 333 2.69 14.17 -3.99
N PHE A 334 1.48 14.55 -3.58
CA PHE A 334 0.63 13.77 -2.68
C PHE A 334 0.36 12.37 -3.25
N ILE A 335 -0.19 12.30 -4.46
CA ILE A 335 -0.57 11.03 -5.10
C ILE A 335 0.67 10.14 -5.24
N SER A 336 1.79 10.68 -5.74
CA SER A 336 3.03 9.92 -5.92
C SER A 336 3.52 9.27 -4.63
N GLU A 337 3.60 10.05 -3.53
CA GLU A 337 4.07 9.53 -2.25
C GLU A 337 3.07 8.53 -1.66
N MET A 338 1.79 8.88 -1.65
CA MET A 338 0.74 8.04 -1.08
C MET A 338 0.54 6.74 -1.85
N THR A 339 0.63 6.73 -3.18
CA THR A 339 0.54 5.50 -3.98
C THR A 339 1.54 4.48 -3.49
N THR A 340 2.79 4.90 -3.27
CA THR A 340 3.84 4.00 -2.79
C THR A 340 3.45 3.34 -1.48
N ILE A 341 3.00 4.14 -0.52
CA ILE A 341 2.72 3.65 0.83
C ILE A 341 1.47 2.77 0.80
N ILE A 342 0.43 3.20 0.07
CA ILE A 342 -0.82 2.46 -0.07
C ILE A 342 -0.59 1.13 -0.80
N GLU A 343 0.28 1.06 -1.81
CA GLU A 343 0.66 -0.21 -2.46
C GLU A 343 1.13 -1.23 -1.43
N LYS A 344 2.09 -0.86 -0.57
CA LYS A 344 2.58 -1.74 0.50
C LYS A 344 1.47 -2.19 1.47
N LEU A 345 0.58 -1.27 1.85
CA LEU A 345 -0.54 -1.60 2.74
C LEU A 345 -1.55 -2.54 2.05
N LEU A 346 -1.84 -2.32 0.78
CA LEU A 346 -2.73 -3.16 -0.02
C LEU A 346 -2.12 -4.52 -0.30
N ASP A 347 -0.82 -4.61 -0.53
CA ASP A 347 -0.07 -5.85 -0.67
C ASP A 347 -0.25 -6.75 0.57
N VAL A 348 -0.09 -6.19 1.78
CA VAL A 348 -0.33 -6.92 3.04
C VAL A 348 -1.80 -7.32 3.18
N LYS A 349 -2.72 -6.43 2.79
CA LYS A 349 -4.16 -6.74 2.77
C LYS A 349 -4.44 -7.94 1.85
N VAL A 350 -3.91 -7.89 0.64
CA VAL A 350 -4.01 -8.95 -0.38
C VAL A 350 -3.48 -10.26 0.20
N PHE A 351 -2.34 -10.26 0.87
CA PHE A 351 -1.84 -11.45 1.54
C PHE A 351 -2.85 -12.03 2.54
N PHE A 352 -3.37 -11.23 3.48
CA PHE A 352 -4.36 -11.72 4.45
C PHE A 352 -5.64 -12.21 3.80
N ASP A 353 -6.08 -11.52 2.75
CA ASP A 353 -7.27 -11.88 1.98
C ASP A 353 -7.13 -13.23 1.25
N HIS A 354 -5.91 -13.65 0.92
CA HIS A 354 -5.62 -14.95 0.31
C HIS A 354 -5.25 -16.02 1.35
N ALA A 355 -4.56 -15.65 2.44
CA ALA A 355 -4.15 -16.54 3.53
C ALA A 355 -5.29 -16.93 4.47
N THR A 356 -6.39 -16.17 4.46
CA THR A 356 -7.51 -16.36 5.36
C THR A 356 -8.83 -16.34 4.59
N VAL A 357 -9.91 -16.80 5.22
CA VAL A 357 -11.24 -16.70 4.65
C VAL A 357 -11.89 -15.44 5.19
N ASP A 358 -12.36 -14.55 4.32
CA ASP A 358 -13.00 -13.27 4.67
C ASP A 358 -12.16 -12.34 5.58
N GLY A 359 -10.83 -12.37 5.47
CA GLY A 359 -9.96 -11.54 6.31
C GLY A 359 -9.92 -11.96 7.78
N ASN A 360 -10.37 -13.18 8.09
CA ASN A 360 -10.35 -13.74 9.44
C ASN A 360 -8.93 -13.89 10.00
N LYS A 361 -8.84 -14.31 11.26
CA LYS A 361 -7.57 -14.51 11.96
C LYS A 361 -6.71 -15.63 11.34
N LEU A 362 -5.46 -15.31 11.02
CA LEU A 362 -4.39 -16.26 10.73
C LEU A 362 -3.98 -16.97 12.03
N GLU A 363 -4.09 -18.30 12.07
CA GLU A 363 -3.96 -19.08 13.31
C GLU A 363 -2.59 -18.93 13.97
N ASN A 364 -1.51 -18.98 13.18
CA ASN A 364 -0.12 -18.91 13.67
C ASN A 364 0.50 -17.52 13.57
N GLY A 365 -0.24 -16.56 13.02
CA GLY A 365 0.24 -15.20 12.75
C GLY A 365 1.37 -15.14 11.73
N ILE A 366 1.73 -13.90 11.36
CA ILE A 366 2.89 -13.60 10.52
C ILE A 366 3.80 -12.62 11.28
N LEU A 367 5.10 -12.85 11.21
CA LEU A 367 6.11 -11.99 11.81
C LEU A 367 6.47 -10.87 10.82
N ILE A 368 6.27 -9.61 11.21
CA ILE A 368 6.65 -8.44 10.40
C ILE A 368 8.00 -7.93 10.87
N THR A 369 8.99 -7.92 9.99
CA THR A 369 10.34 -7.45 10.34
C THR A 369 10.38 -5.94 10.56
N ASN A 370 9.54 -5.18 9.85
CA ASN A 370 9.46 -3.72 9.89
C ASN A 370 10.82 -3.03 9.70
N CYS A 371 11.68 -3.61 8.86
CA CYS A 371 12.96 -3.03 8.46
C CYS A 371 13.33 -3.54 7.08
N LYS A 372 14.11 -2.77 6.33
CA LYS A 372 14.66 -3.23 5.05
C LYS A 372 15.52 -4.48 5.27
N ALA A 373 15.35 -5.50 4.44
CA ALA A 373 16.11 -6.75 4.55
C ALA A 373 17.63 -6.51 4.48
N SER A 374 18.08 -5.50 3.73
CA SER A 374 19.48 -5.07 3.66
C SER A 374 20.07 -4.70 5.02
N LYS A 375 19.28 -4.20 5.98
CA LYS A 375 19.75 -3.90 7.34
C LYS A 375 20.08 -5.16 8.15
N LEU A 376 19.41 -6.29 7.86
CA LEU A 376 19.60 -7.55 8.60
C LEU A 376 20.84 -8.33 8.16
N ILE A 377 21.36 -8.03 6.97
CA ILE A 377 22.56 -8.67 6.42
C ILE A 377 23.83 -7.80 6.54
N LYS A 378 23.74 -6.65 7.22
CA LYS A 378 24.91 -5.84 7.56
C LYS A 378 25.79 -6.56 8.58
N SER A 379 27.10 -6.34 8.51
CA SER A 379 28.11 -7.09 9.28
C SER A 379 27.93 -7.02 10.79
N ASP A 380 27.33 -5.96 11.32
CA ASP A 380 27.05 -5.76 12.74
C ASP A 380 25.97 -6.70 13.30
N ILE A 381 25.02 -7.14 12.46
CA ILE A 381 23.83 -7.89 12.91
C ILE A 381 23.66 -9.24 12.19
N LYS A 382 24.33 -9.44 11.06
CA LYS A 382 24.23 -10.65 10.23
C LYS A 382 24.35 -11.93 11.04
N ASP A 383 25.35 -12.07 11.91
CA ASP A 383 25.55 -13.29 12.71
C ASP A 383 24.38 -13.57 13.67
N LYS A 384 23.83 -12.51 14.29
CA LYS A 384 22.66 -12.61 15.16
C LYS A 384 21.40 -12.98 14.36
N PHE A 385 21.24 -12.39 13.18
CA PHE A 385 20.14 -12.70 12.28
C PHE A 385 20.22 -14.15 11.78
N GLU A 386 21.38 -14.60 11.33
CA GLU A 386 21.65 -15.98 10.91
C GLU A 386 21.32 -16.97 12.02
N LYS A 387 21.77 -16.69 13.26
CA LYS A 387 21.41 -17.51 14.43
C LYS A 387 19.90 -17.56 14.66
N PHE A 388 19.21 -16.43 14.52
CA PHE A 388 17.76 -16.35 14.68
C PHE A 388 17.02 -17.18 13.61
N ILE A 389 17.33 -16.99 12.32
CA ILE A 389 16.64 -17.71 11.24
C ILE A 389 16.99 -19.21 11.24
N LYS A 390 18.23 -19.60 11.57
CA LYS A 390 18.60 -21.01 11.72
C LYS A 390 17.80 -21.65 12.84
N ASN A 391 17.68 -20.98 13.98
CA ASN A 391 16.89 -21.47 15.10
C ASN A 391 15.41 -21.63 14.73
N ARG A 392 14.84 -20.63 14.04
CA ARG A 392 13.44 -20.63 13.63
C ARG A 392 13.15 -21.51 12.42
N GLY A 393 14.11 -21.82 11.58
CA GLY A 393 13.91 -22.63 10.39
C GLY A 393 14.20 -24.12 10.62
N VAL A 394 15.22 -24.43 11.42
CA VAL A 394 15.80 -25.79 11.49
C VAL A 394 15.78 -26.38 12.90
N ASP A 395 16.05 -25.58 13.94
CA ASP A 395 16.27 -26.11 15.30
C ASP A 395 14.97 -26.25 16.10
N GLN A 396 14.03 -25.32 15.95
CA GLN A 396 12.76 -25.31 16.68
C GLN A 396 11.66 -26.04 15.92
N THR A 397 10.95 -26.95 16.59
CA THR A 397 9.76 -27.62 16.01
C THR A 397 8.50 -26.77 16.20
N ARG A 398 8.26 -26.29 17.42
CA ARG A 398 7.00 -25.61 17.78
C ARG A 398 6.85 -24.24 17.10
N ASN A 399 7.95 -23.50 17.07
CA ASN A 399 7.99 -22.12 16.56
C ASN A 399 8.58 -22.02 15.15
N LYS A 400 8.66 -23.15 14.40
CA LYS A 400 9.24 -23.17 13.06
C LYS A 400 8.59 -22.13 12.16
N ILE A 401 9.39 -21.30 11.49
CA ILE A 401 8.93 -20.45 10.40
C ILE A 401 9.11 -21.25 9.12
N TRP A 402 8.01 -21.49 8.41
CA TRP A 402 8.00 -22.28 7.18
C TRP A 402 8.16 -21.41 5.95
N PHE A 403 7.62 -20.19 6.00
CA PHE A 403 7.57 -19.29 4.85
C PHE A 403 8.19 -17.93 5.14
N ALA A 404 8.78 -17.33 4.11
CA ALA A 404 9.20 -15.95 4.10
C ALA A 404 8.63 -15.24 2.87
N ILE A 405 8.37 -13.95 3.00
CA ILE A 405 7.93 -13.09 1.90
C ILE A 405 9.00 -12.00 1.72
N LEU A 406 9.58 -11.93 0.54
CA LEU A 406 10.59 -10.94 0.14
C LEU A 406 10.09 -10.18 -1.10
N PRO A 407 9.22 -9.18 -0.92
CA PRO A 407 8.61 -8.45 -2.03
C PRO A 407 9.51 -7.33 -2.56
N ALA A 408 9.05 -6.65 -3.61
CA ALA A 408 9.59 -5.40 -4.12
C ALA A 408 11.12 -5.37 -4.34
N ILE A 409 11.68 -6.42 -4.97
CA ILE A 409 13.10 -6.42 -5.34
C ILE A 409 13.31 -5.54 -6.59
N GLU A 410 14.40 -4.77 -6.62
CA GLU A 410 14.80 -4.01 -7.80
C GLU A 410 15.31 -4.95 -8.90
N GLU A 411 14.84 -4.76 -10.13
CA GLU A 411 15.24 -5.60 -11.27
C GLU A 411 16.70 -5.38 -11.71
N LYS A 412 17.28 -4.21 -11.41
CA LYS A 412 18.67 -3.89 -11.76
C LYS A 412 19.37 -3.28 -10.56
N ASP A 413 20.50 -3.85 -10.17
CA ASP A 413 21.39 -3.21 -9.21
C ASP A 413 21.88 -1.87 -9.80
N LYS A 414 21.75 -0.78 -9.04
CA LYS A 414 22.37 0.49 -9.40
C LYS A 414 23.89 0.29 -9.35
N VAL A 415 24.59 0.58 -10.44
CA VAL A 415 26.06 0.59 -10.46
C VAL A 415 26.52 1.76 -9.58
N ILE A 416 26.88 1.46 -8.33
CA ILE A 416 27.55 2.43 -7.47
C ILE A 416 29.00 2.48 -7.94
N VAL A 417 29.37 3.57 -8.63
CA VAL A 417 30.78 3.89 -8.85
C VAL A 417 31.29 4.46 -7.53
N GLU A 418 31.87 3.59 -6.69
CA GLU A 418 32.56 4.03 -5.48
C GLU A 418 33.78 4.87 -5.90
N ALA A 419 33.64 6.19 -5.84
CA ALA A 419 34.79 7.08 -5.91
C ALA A 419 35.55 6.93 -4.59
N ASN A 420 36.67 6.20 -4.61
CA ASN A 420 37.65 6.17 -3.53
C ASN A 420 38.13 7.61 -3.27
N LYS A 421 37.56 8.28 -2.26
CA LYS A 421 38.19 9.44 -1.64
C LYS A 421 38.88 8.97 -0.38
N ASP A 422 40.20 9.12 -0.35
CA ASP A 422 41.00 8.99 0.85
C ASP A 422 40.47 9.98 1.91
N ILE A 423 40.07 9.45 3.06
CA ILE A 423 39.63 10.25 4.21
C ILE A 423 40.87 10.49 5.09
N ASP A 424 41.33 11.74 5.18
CA ASP A 424 42.36 12.17 6.12
C ASP A 424 41.75 12.36 7.53
N PRO A 425 42.18 11.60 8.56
CA PRO A 425 41.64 11.71 9.91
C PRO A 425 41.93 13.04 10.61
N PHE A 426 42.81 13.89 10.06
CA PHE A 426 43.25 15.13 10.71
C PHE A 426 42.54 16.41 10.23
N ASP A 427 41.59 16.32 9.29
CA ASP A 427 40.83 17.46 8.76
C ASP A 427 39.62 17.87 9.63
N VAL A 428 39.49 17.33 10.84
CA VAL A 428 38.35 17.54 11.78
C VAL A 428 38.71 18.53 12.91
N MET A 429 39.30 19.68 12.57
CA MET A 429 39.61 20.76 13.53
C MET A 429 38.92 22.10 13.18
N GLY A 430 37.83 22.06 12.40
CA GLY A 430 36.89 23.19 12.23
C GLY A 430 35.57 22.95 12.96
N PRO A 431 34.77 24.00 13.27
CA PRO A 431 33.40 23.78 13.74
C PRO A 431 32.69 22.88 12.73
N LEU A 432 31.99 21.84 13.22
CA LEU A 432 31.24 20.85 12.43
C LEU A 432 30.44 21.53 11.31
N ASN A 433 31.09 21.75 10.18
CA ASN A 433 30.43 21.95 8.91
C ASN A 433 29.89 20.57 8.59
N VAL A 434 28.66 20.34 9.06
CA VAL A 434 27.74 19.41 8.41
C VAL A 434 27.61 19.95 6.99
N GLN A 435 28.57 19.60 6.14
CA GLN A 435 28.42 19.70 4.71
C GLN A 435 27.15 18.92 4.43
N LYS A 436 26.13 19.64 3.97
CA LYS A 436 24.94 19.04 3.39
C LYS A 436 25.45 18.01 2.39
N ASP A 437 25.14 16.74 2.65
CA ASP A 437 25.21 15.66 1.67
C ASP A 437 24.30 16.04 0.50
N ASN A 438 24.80 16.90 -0.37
CA ASN A 438 24.24 17.15 -1.67
C ASN A 438 25.02 16.26 -2.64
N GLU A 439 24.72 14.97 -2.65
CA GLU A 439 24.88 14.09 -3.82
C GLU A 439 24.24 12.71 -3.57
N SER A 440 23.13 12.45 -4.28
CA SER A 440 22.36 11.20 -4.45
C SER A 440 21.06 10.96 -3.63
N ASP A 441 20.18 11.96 -3.54
CA ASP A 441 18.73 11.76 -3.31
C ASP A 441 18.03 11.10 -4.52
N ILE A 442 18.43 9.87 -4.87
CA ILE A 442 17.74 9.01 -5.85
C ILE A 442 17.49 7.63 -5.23
N SER A 443 16.45 7.60 -4.38
CA SER A 443 15.65 6.46 -3.91
C SER A 443 16.36 5.16 -3.53
N ASP A 444 16.76 5.08 -2.26
CA ASP A 444 17.11 3.86 -1.52
C ASP A 444 15.86 3.02 -1.18
N LYS A 445 14.86 2.99 -2.08
CA LYS A 445 13.45 2.73 -1.74
C LYS A 445 13.09 1.24 -1.69
N TYR A 446 13.80 0.42 -2.44
CA TYR A 446 13.55 -1.01 -2.61
C TYR A 446 14.82 -1.82 -2.33
N LEU A 447 14.69 -3.14 -2.22
CA LEU A 447 15.83 -4.02 -1.96
C LEU A 447 16.60 -4.29 -3.26
N SER A 448 17.91 -4.05 -3.26
CA SER A 448 18.77 -4.40 -4.40
C SER A 448 18.78 -5.91 -4.66
N PHE A 449 19.02 -6.30 -5.91
CA PHE A 449 19.03 -7.72 -6.30
C PHE A 449 20.17 -8.49 -5.64
N SER A 450 21.34 -7.86 -5.56
CA SER A 450 22.51 -8.36 -4.81
C SER A 450 22.19 -8.69 -3.34
N ALA A 451 21.55 -7.75 -2.63
CA ALA A 451 21.13 -7.96 -1.24
C ALA A 451 20.06 -9.04 -1.12
N ALA A 452 19.10 -9.06 -2.06
CA ALA A 452 18.07 -10.09 -2.11
C ALA A 452 18.68 -11.50 -2.27
N LYS A 453 19.69 -11.67 -3.12
CA LYS A 453 20.39 -12.94 -3.30
C LYS A 453 21.02 -13.44 -2.00
N THR A 454 21.68 -12.55 -1.25
CA THR A 454 22.25 -12.90 0.07
C THR A 454 21.16 -13.34 1.05
N VAL A 455 20.04 -12.60 1.13
CA VAL A 455 18.91 -12.97 2.01
C VAL A 455 18.33 -14.33 1.61
N LEU A 456 18.12 -14.57 0.32
CA LEU A 456 17.62 -15.85 -0.20
C LEU A 456 18.54 -17.01 0.14
N GLU A 457 19.86 -16.83 0.02
CA GLU A 457 20.84 -17.86 0.39
C GLU A 457 20.78 -18.22 1.89
N LEU A 458 20.66 -17.21 2.75
CA LEU A 458 20.57 -17.42 4.20
C LEU A 458 19.28 -18.14 4.61
N LEU A 459 18.17 -17.81 3.98
CA LEU A 459 16.87 -18.44 4.21
C LEU A 459 16.83 -19.87 3.65
N ASP A 460 17.48 -20.13 2.51
CA ASP A 460 17.62 -21.47 1.94
C ASP A 460 18.43 -22.40 2.84
N LYS A 461 19.57 -21.93 3.37
CA LYS A 461 20.35 -22.66 4.40
C LYS A 461 19.54 -22.94 5.66
N SER A 462 18.58 -22.06 5.98
CA SER A 462 17.68 -22.21 7.13
C SER A 462 16.41 -23.01 6.80
N LYS A 463 16.26 -23.53 5.57
CA LYS A 463 15.08 -24.28 5.10
C LYS A 463 13.76 -23.50 5.31
N ILE A 464 13.78 -22.21 4.96
CA ILE A 464 12.60 -21.33 5.00
C ILE A 464 12.21 -20.99 3.56
N MET A 465 11.02 -21.42 3.16
CA MET A 465 10.51 -21.21 1.81
C MET A 465 10.16 -19.75 1.56
N THR A 466 11.00 -19.07 0.77
CA THR A 466 10.94 -17.65 0.50
C THR A 466 10.29 -17.37 -0.85
N ILE A 467 9.12 -16.74 -0.80
CA ILE A 467 8.40 -16.24 -1.98
C ILE A 467 8.88 -14.82 -2.23
N PHE A 468 9.43 -14.58 -3.43
CA PHE A 468 9.93 -13.27 -3.82
C PHE A 468 9.39 -12.83 -5.17
N SER A 469 9.33 -11.51 -5.37
CA SER A 469 8.94 -10.89 -6.64
C SER A 469 9.70 -9.58 -6.85
N PHE A 470 9.84 -9.19 -8.11
CA PHE A 470 10.30 -7.85 -8.43
C PHE A 470 9.18 -6.83 -8.19
N LYS A 471 9.54 -5.57 -7.93
CA LYS A 471 8.57 -4.50 -7.70
C LYS A 471 7.61 -4.36 -8.88
N GLY A 472 6.31 -4.46 -8.60
CA GLY A 472 5.22 -4.27 -9.55
C GLY A 472 5.33 -2.96 -10.33
N ASN A 473 5.27 -3.07 -11.65
CA ASN A 473 5.22 -1.95 -12.57
C ASN A 473 4.58 -2.35 -13.91
N LYS A 474 4.39 -1.38 -14.81
CA LYS A 474 3.77 -1.60 -16.13
C LYS A 474 4.46 -2.64 -17.02
N ASN A 475 5.74 -2.94 -16.78
CA ASN A 475 6.57 -3.82 -17.62
C ASN A 475 6.67 -5.26 -17.09
N ASN A 476 6.14 -5.56 -15.90
CA ASN A 476 6.20 -6.91 -15.31
C ASN A 476 4.83 -7.44 -14.85
N GLY A 477 3.76 -6.83 -15.36
CA GLY A 477 2.38 -7.32 -15.21
C GLY A 477 1.95 -8.26 -16.35
N PHE A 478 0.71 -8.76 -16.26
CA PHE A 478 0.15 -9.73 -17.22
C PHE A 478 0.18 -9.25 -18.69
N ALA A 479 0.00 -7.95 -18.92
CA ALA A 479 0.01 -7.37 -20.27
C ALA A 479 1.41 -7.31 -20.90
N ALA A 480 2.48 -7.37 -20.08
CA ALA A 480 3.86 -7.31 -20.55
C ALA A 480 4.49 -8.69 -20.79
N LEU A 481 3.84 -9.76 -20.33
CA LEU A 481 4.32 -11.14 -20.51
C LEU A 481 4.36 -11.54 -21.98
N ASN A 482 5.54 -11.99 -22.41
CA ASN A 482 5.79 -12.65 -23.69
C ASN A 482 6.96 -13.62 -23.55
N GLU A 483 7.27 -14.39 -24.59
CA GLU A 483 8.38 -15.36 -24.59
C GLU A 483 9.72 -14.70 -24.19
N ASN A 484 10.07 -13.57 -24.80
CA ASN A 484 11.32 -12.85 -24.51
C ASN A 484 11.40 -12.38 -23.06
N TYR A 485 10.29 -11.97 -22.46
CA TYR A 485 10.24 -11.63 -21.04
C TYR A 485 10.66 -12.83 -20.17
N ILE A 486 10.15 -14.04 -20.48
CA ILE A 486 10.51 -15.25 -19.75
C ILE A 486 11.97 -15.61 -19.94
N ILE A 487 12.49 -15.54 -21.18
CA ILE A 487 13.90 -15.79 -21.48
C ILE A 487 14.80 -14.85 -20.70
N ASN A 488 14.54 -13.53 -20.77
CA ASN A 488 15.34 -12.53 -20.05
C ASN A 488 15.28 -12.74 -18.53
N LYS A 489 14.11 -13.07 -17.96
CA LYS A 489 13.98 -13.32 -16.52
C LYS A 489 14.70 -14.60 -16.08
N LYS A 490 14.75 -15.64 -16.92
CA LYS A 490 15.55 -16.84 -16.65
C LYS A 490 17.05 -16.51 -16.63
N GLU A 491 17.51 -15.62 -17.52
CA GLU A 491 18.91 -15.16 -17.53
C GLU A 491 19.25 -14.33 -16.29
N GLU A 492 18.41 -13.36 -15.92
CA GLU A 492 18.60 -12.52 -14.73
C GLU A 492 18.61 -13.36 -13.43
N LEU A 493 17.77 -14.39 -13.35
CA LEU A 493 17.63 -15.25 -12.17
C LEU A 493 18.54 -16.49 -12.19
N ASN A 494 19.40 -16.67 -13.20
CA ASN A 494 20.26 -17.86 -13.34
C ASN A 494 21.18 -18.09 -12.13
N GLY A 495 21.53 -17.02 -11.39
CA GLY A 495 22.33 -17.10 -10.17
C GLY A 495 21.58 -17.58 -8.92
N ILE A 496 20.26 -17.80 -9.01
CA ILE A 496 19.37 -18.20 -7.90
C ILE A 496 18.97 -19.66 -8.14
N ASN A 497 19.71 -20.60 -7.55
CA ASN A 497 19.46 -22.04 -7.65
C ASN A 497 19.22 -22.66 -6.26
N TYR A 498 18.30 -22.04 -5.53
CA TYR A 498 17.96 -22.39 -4.15
C TYR A 498 16.69 -23.23 -4.11
N GLU A 499 16.66 -24.22 -3.23
CA GLU A 499 15.55 -25.17 -3.07
C GLU A 499 14.34 -24.51 -2.42
N HIS A 500 14.59 -23.54 -1.53
CA HIS A 500 13.56 -22.84 -0.79
C HIS A 500 13.27 -21.45 -1.36
N ALA A 501 13.76 -21.10 -2.56
CA ALA A 501 13.38 -19.84 -3.21
C ALA A 501 12.26 -20.06 -4.24
N VAL A 502 11.29 -19.15 -4.28
CA VAL A 502 10.13 -19.21 -5.17
C VAL A 502 9.93 -17.83 -5.81
N TYR A 503 10.17 -17.73 -7.12
CA TYR A 503 9.90 -16.49 -7.86
C TYR A 503 8.42 -16.44 -8.29
N ALA A 504 7.67 -15.46 -7.80
CA ALA A 504 6.26 -15.25 -8.14
C ALA A 504 6.10 -14.19 -9.24
N TYR A 505 5.32 -14.51 -10.27
CA TYR A 505 5.04 -13.60 -11.39
C TYR A 505 3.76 -14.01 -12.16
N PRO A 506 3.21 -13.14 -13.01
CA PRO A 506 3.47 -11.68 -13.11
C PRO A 506 2.85 -10.91 -11.94
N ASN A 507 3.21 -9.63 -11.82
CA ASN A 507 2.56 -8.72 -10.87
C ASN A 507 1.14 -8.34 -11.33
N PHE A 508 0.29 -7.96 -10.38
CA PHE A 508 -1.11 -7.58 -10.65
C PHE A 508 -1.25 -6.07 -10.81
N THR A 509 -2.20 -5.64 -11.63
CA THR A 509 -2.49 -4.22 -11.86
C THR A 509 -3.83 -3.85 -11.20
N LEU A 510 -3.76 -3.11 -10.09
CA LEU A 510 -4.96 -2.60 -9.42
C LEU A 510 -5.56 -1.42 -10.18
N THR A 511 -4.76 -0.49 -10.67
CA THR A 511 -5.23 0.53 -11.62
C THR A 511 -4.11 0.92 -12.58
N ARG A 512 -4.49 1.34 -13.78
CA ARG A 512 -3.54 1.79 -14.80
C ARG A 512 -3.20 3.27 -14.57
N GLU A 513 -2.11 3.72 -15.16
CA GLU A 513 -1.80 5.15 -15.18
C GLU A 513 -2.95 5.92 -15.86
N ARG A 514 -3.40 7.00 -15.21
CA ARG A 514 -4.48 7.86 -15.70
C ARG A 514 -4.04 9.31 -15.65
N THR A 515 -4.54 10.10 -16.58
CA THR A 515 -4.47 11.56 -16.51
C THR A 515 -5.86 12.10 -16.25
N VAL A 516 -6.02 12.84 -15.16
CA VAL A 516 -7.23 13.61 -14.86
C VAL A 516 -6.96 15.05 -15.27
N ILE A 517 -7.83 15.62 -16.12
CA ILE A 517 -7.71 17.01 -16.56
C ILE A 517 -8.51 17.88 -15.61
N LEU A 518 -7.85 18.88 -15.03
CA LEU A 518 -8.48 19.93 -14.23
C LEU A 518 -8.15 21.28 -14.88
N ASP A 519 -9.15 21.90 -15.52
CA ASP A 519 -9.04 23.24 -16.12
C ASP A 519 -7.78 23.45 -16.99
N ASN A 520 -7.51 22.52 -17.91
CA ASN A 520 -6.35 22.48 -18.82
C ASN A 520 -5.00 22.14 -18.16
N LYS A 521 -4.97 21.72 -16.89
CA LYS A 521 -3.78 21.14 -16.24
C LYS A 521 -3.97 19.65 -15.97
N GLU A 522 -2.89 18.89 -16.11
CA GLU A 522 -2.88 17.43 -15.98
C GLU A 522 -2.48 17.00 -14.56
N ILE A 523 -3.33 16.20 -13.93
CA ILE A 523 -3.00 15.44 -12.72
C ILE A 523 -2.71 14.01 -13.16
N LYS A 524 -1.49 13.54 -12.89
CA LYS A 524 -1.07 12.17 -13.23
C LYS A 524 -1.32 11.27 -12.04
N VAL A 525 -2.23 10.32 -12.20
CA VAL A 525 -2.45 9.24 -11.25
C VAL A 525 -1.59 8.06 -11.72
N PRO A 526 -0.54 7.69 -10.97
CA PRO A 526 0.29 6.55 -11.33
C PRO A 526 -0.52 5.26 -11.32
N GLY A 527 -0.08 4.29 -12.12
CA GLY A 527 -0.61 2.94 -12.00
C GLY A 527 -0.28 2.37 -10.62
N VAL A 528 -1.22 1.61 -10.07
CA VAL A 528 -1.07 0.95 -8.77
C VAL A 528 -0.93 -0.55 -9.02
N TYR A 529 0.15 -1.13 -8.53
CA TYR A 529 0.50 -2.53 -8.75
C TYR A 529 0.57 -3.28 -7.44
N ILE A 530 0.23 -4.56 -7.49
CA ILE A 530 0.32 -5.50 -6.36
C ILE A 530 1.42 -6.51 -6.69
N ASP A 531 2.36 -6.65 -5.77
CA ASP A 531 3.51 -7.51 -5.93
C ASP A 531 3.10 -8.98 -5.82
N ALA A 532 3.48 -9.80 -6.80
CA ALA A 532 3.03 -11.19 -6.95
C ALA A 532 3.41 -12.08 -5.76
N ALA A 533 4.46 -11.73 -5.00
CA ALA A 533 4.85 -12.45 -3.80
C ALA A 533 3.73 -12.51 -2.76
N TYR A 534 2.93 -11.44 -2.61
CA TYR A 534 1.87 -11.36 -1.61
C TYR A 534 0.68 -12.31 -1.85
N PRO A 535 0.01 -12.31 -3.03
CA PRO A 535 -1.04 -13.28 -3.31
C PRO A 535 -0.49 -14.71 -3.39
N ALA A 536 0.75 -14.93 -3.87
CA ALA A 536 1.36 -16.26 -3.93
C ALA A 536 1.60 -16.83 -2.53
N ALA A 537 2.24 -16.04 -1.65
CA ALA A 537 2.43 -16.41 -0.26
C ALA A 537 1.10 -16.60 0.47
N GLY A 538 0.11 -15.74 0.20
CA GLY A 538 -1.21 -15.87 0.81
C GLY A 538 -1.90 -17.18 0.45
N LEU A 539 -1.94 -17.55 -0.83
CA LEU A 539 -2.52 -18.82 -1.27
C LEU A 539 -1.76 -20.04 -0.71
N LEU A 540 -0.43 -19.98 -0.69
CA LEU A 540 0.41 -21.05 -0.18
C LEU A 540 0.25 -21.24 1.34
N ILE A 541 0.31 -20.16 2.11
CA ILE A 541 0.14 -20.21 3.57
C ILE A 541 -1.29 -20.62 3.94
N GLY A 542 -2.29 -20.13 3.22
CA GLY A 542 -3.68 -20.55 3.39
C GLY A 542 -3.87 -22.04 3.10
N SER A 543 -3.21 -22.57 2.06
CA SER A 543 -3.27 -24.01 1.73
C SER A 543 -2.67 -24.90 2.82
N GLN A 544 -1.85 -24.34 3.71
CA GLN A 544 -1.29 -25.06 4.87
C GLN A 544 -2.24 -25.15 6.08
N GLN A 545 -3.48 -24.67 5.96
CA GLN A 545 -4.44 -24.62 7.07
C GLN A 545 -5.72 -25.41 6.79
N ILE A 546 -6.04 -26.39 7.65
CA ILE A 546 -7.24 -27.22 7.51
C ILE A 546 -8.52 -26.37 7.46
N LYS A 547 -8.71 -25.45 8.42
CA LYS A 547 -9.93 -24.62 8.49
C LYS A 547 -10.10 -23.73 7.26
N TYR A 548 -9.00 -23.30 6.64
CA TYR A 548 -9.04 -22.55 5.40
C TYR A 548 -9.56 -23.41 4.25
N LEU A 549 -8.96 -24.59 4.06
CA LEU A 549 -9.36 -25.52 3.01
C LEU A 549 -10.80 -26.01 3.18
N GLU A 550 -11.25 -26.31 4.40
CA GLU A 550 -12.65 -26.70 4.67
C GLU A 550 -13.64 -25.66 4.16
N LYS A 551 -13.38 -24.38 4.46
CA LYS A 551 -14.20 -23.24 4.02
C LYS A 551 -14.08 -22.96 2.51
N ARG A 552 -13.00 -23.40 1.88
CA ARG A 552 -12.76 -23.31 0.42
C ARG A 552 -13.26 -24.54 -0.35
N GLY A 553 -14.18 -25.33 0.21
CA GLY A 553 -14.83 -26.42 -0.50
C GLY A 553 -14.22 -27.81 -0.32
N PHE A 554 -13.26 -27.97 0.61
CA PHE A 554 -12.65 -29.26 0.94
C PHE A 554 -13.20 -29.89 2.24
N LYS A 555 -14.35 -29.41 2.74
CA LYS A 555 -15.01 -30.02 3.90
C LYS A 555 -15.29 -31.50 3.64
N GLY A 556 -14.82 -32.36 4.54
CA GLY A 556 -14.93 -33.83 4.41
C GLY A 556 -13.91 -34.48 3.46
N LYS A 557 -13.05 -33.70 2.79
CA LYS A 557 -11.96 -34.14 1.91
C LYS A 557 -10.57 -33.90 2.53
N LEU A 558 -10.53 -33.76 3.86
CA LEU A 558 -9.32 -33.50 4.63
C LEU A 558 -9.25 -34.52 5.76
N ASN A 559 -8.05 -35.03 6.00
CA ASN A 559 -7.77 -35.79 7.20
C ASN A 559 -7.41 -34.83 8.35
N PRO A 560 -8.18 -34.77 9.45
CA PRO A 560 -7.88 -33.89 10.57
C PRO A 560 -6.58 -34.23 11.30
N ASN A 561 -6.02 -35.43 11.09
CA ASN A 561 -4.77 -35.88 11.71
C ASN A 561 -3.53 -35.54 10.88
N ASN A 562 -3.69 -35.02 9.66
CA ASN A 562 -2.59 -34.71 8.73
C ASN A 562 -2.38 -33.21 8.55
N VAL A 563 -1.12 -32.77 8.63
CA VAL A 563 -0.72 -31.45 8.12
C VAL A 563 -0.93 -31.34 6.60
N CYS A 564 -0.90 -30.12 6.07
CA CYS A 564 -1.29 -29.84 4.68
C CYS A 564 -0.11 -29.68 3.70
N VAL A 565 1.03 -30.32 3.97
CA VAL A 565 2.29 -30.11 3.23
C VAL A 565 2.29 -30.66 1.80
N HIS A 566 1.39 -31.60 1.49
CA HIS A 566 1.24 -32.20 0.16
C HIS A 566 0.15 -31.53 -0.71
N VAL A 567 -0.45 -30.45 -0.24
CA VAL A 567 -1.49 -29.75 -1.01
C VAL A 567 -0.85 -29.12 -2.25
N ASP A 568 -1.14 -29.68 -3.42
CA ASP A 568 -0.59 -29.23 -4.69
C ASP A 568 -1.49 -28.16 -5.33
N LEU A 569 -1.00 -26.91 -5.33
CA LEU A 569 -1.68 -25.77 -5.97
C LEU A 569 -1.85 -25.94 -7.48
N GLU A 570 -1.13 -26.88 -8.10
CA GLU A 570 -1.25 -27.19 -9.52
C GLU A 570 -2.34 -28.20 -9.84
N GLU A 571 -3.06 -28.77 -8.87
CA GLU A 571 -4.19 -29.66 -9.18
C GLU A 571 -5.44 -28.85 -9.56
N ASP A 572 -6.14 -29.25 -10.62
CA ASP A 572 -7.34 -28.53 -11.11
C ASP A 572 -8.40 -28.34 -10.00
N ARG A 573 -8.58 -29.34 -9.13
CA ARG A 573 -9.50 -29.27 -8.00
C ARG A 573 -9.08 -28.26 -6.92
N ILE A 574 -7.77 -28.01 -6.78
CA ILE A 574 -7.22 -26.99 -5.88
C ILE A 574 -7.33 -25.62 -6.56
N ARG A 575 -6.87 -25.50 -7.81
CA ARG A 575 -6.94 -24.27 -8.62
C ARG A 575 -8.36 -23.67 -8.66
N LYS A 576 -9.39 -24.50 -8.87
CA LYS A 576 -10.79 -24.03 -8.95
C LYS A 576 -11.32 -23.43 -7.64
N ASN A 577 -10.77 -23.85 -6.50
CA ASN A 577 -11.25 -23.47 -5.16
C ASN A 577 -10.36 -22.41 -4.50
N LEU A 578 -9.07 -22.39 -4.83
CA LEU A 578 -8.04 -21.46 -4.33
C LEU A 578 -7.72 -20.41 -5.39
N LEU A 579 -8.75 -19.67 -5.82
CA LEU A 579 -8.62 -18.57 -6.76
C LEU A 579 -8.05 -17.32 -6.10
N THR A 580 -7.40 -16.48 -6.90
CA THR A 580 -7.04 -15.12 -6.46
C THR A 580 -8.30 -14.26 -6.33
N LYS A 581 -8.23 -13.18 -5.54
CA LYS A 581 -9.23 -12.11 -5.50
C LYS A 581 -8.99 -11.06 -6.59
N PHE A 582 -8.27 -11.40 -7.66
CA PHE A 582 -8.12 -10.55 -8.83
C PHE A 582 -8.93 -11.12 -9.97
N ASN A 583 -9.68 -10.25 -10.62
CA ASN A 583 -10.32 -10.50 -11.90
C ASN A 583 -9.29 -10.88 -12.97
N ARG A 584 -9.79 -11.28 -14.15
CA ARG A 584 -8.91 -11.50 -15.31
C ARG A 584 -8.14 -10.23 -15.63
N GLU A 585 -6.82 -10.33 -15.75
CA GLU A 585 -5.98 -9.16 -16.02
C GLU A 585 -6.02 -8.75 -17.49
N VAL A 586 -5.95 -9.73 -18.39
CA VAL A 586 -5.99 -9.53 -19.84
C VAL A 586 -7.22 -10.17 -20.48
N THR A 587 -7.70 -9.55 -21.56
CA THR A 587 -8.84 -10.08 -22.34
C THR A 587 -8.42 -11.25 -23.24
N LEU A 588 -7.21 -11.17 -23.81
CA LEU A 588 -6.66 -12.18 -24.70
C LEU A 588 -5.99 -13.31 -23.91
N ARG A 589 -5.99 -14.51 -24.49
CA ARG A 589 -5.23 -15.65 -23.97
C ARG A 589 -3.74 -15.46 -24.22
N TRP A 590 -2.90 -16.08 -23.39
CA TRP A 590 -1.47 -16.18 -23.64
C TRP A 590 -1.17 -16.80 -25.01
N SER A 591 -0.13 -16.29 -25.67
CA SER A 591 0.38 -16.85 -26.93
C SER A 591 0.89 -18.28 -26.72
N GLN A 592 0.90 -19.06 -27.79
CA GLN A 592 1.40 -20.43 -27.74
C GLN A 592 2.90 -20.46 -27.42
N ASP A 593 3.67 -19.48 -27.91
CA ASP A 593 5.11 -19.37 -27.66
C ASP A 593 5.41 -19.11 -26.18
N LEU A 594 4.67 -18.17 -25.56
CA LEU A 594 4.76 -17.91 -24.12
C LEU A 594 4.44 -19.16 -23.30
N LYS A 595 3.37 -19.88 -23.64
CA LYS A 595 3.02 -21.14 -22.97
C LYS A 595 4.12 -22.18 -23.16
N THR A 596 4.66 -22.31 -24.36
CA THR A 596 5.71 -23.30 -24.66
C THR A 596 6.96 -23.03 -23.84
N GLU A 597 7.40 -21.78 -23.75
CA GLU A 597 8.61 -21.40 -23.01
C GLU A 597 8.46 -21.55 -21.49
N ILE A 598 7.27 -21.28 -20.93
CA ILE A 598 6.98 -21.57 -19.51
C ILE A 598 6.91 -23.09 -19.27
N ASN A 599 6.23 -23.84 -20.14
CA ASN A 599 6.04 -25.29 -19.97
C ASN A 599 7.34 -26.10 -20.14
N ARG A 600 8.33 -25.55 -20.85
CA ARG A 600 9.62 -26.20 -21.11
C ARG A 600 10.31 -26.70 -19.84
N ASP A 601 10.34 -25.88 -18.80
CA ASP A 601 10.94 -26.21 -17.50
C ASP A 601 10.05 -25.90 -16.30
N LYS A 602 8.81 -25.43 -16.52
CA LYS A 602 7.83 -25.03 -15.49
C LYS A 602 8.37 -23.94 -14.57
N PHE A 603 8.84 -22.85 -15.16
CA PHE A 603 9.56 -21.78 -14.46
C PHE A 603 8.73 -21.11 -13.35
N GLY A 604 9.16 -21.26 -12.09
CA GLY A 604 8.69 -20.48 -10.93
C GLY A 604 7.22 -20.68 -10.51
N PHE A 605 6.71 -19.70 -9.76
CA PHE A 605 5.31 -19.60 -9.34
C PHE A 605 4.58 -18.63 -10.27
N VAL A 606 3.68 -19.17 -11.08
CA VAL A 606 3.11 -18.48 -12.23
C VAL A 606 1.61 -18.29 -12.06
N PHE A 607 1.14 -17.05 -12.12
CA PHE A 607 -0.28 -16.76 -12.25
C PHE A 607 -0.72 -16.69 -13.71
N CYS A 608 -1.89 -17.24 -13.99
CA CYS A 608 -2.53 -17.16 -15.30
C CYS A 608 -3.92 -16.54 -15.18
N SER A 609 -4.33 -15.79 -16.21
CA SER A 609 -5.66 -15.16 -16.30
C SER A 609 -6.43 -15.59 -17.56
N ASP A 610 -5.98 -16.68 -18.21
CA ASP A 610 -6.66 -17.25 -19.37
C ASP A 610 -8.05 -17.74 -18.98
N GLU A 611 -9.00 -17.57 -19.89
CA GLU A 611 -10.33 -18.15 -19.72
C GLU A 611 -10.27 -19.67 -19.90
N VAL A 612 -10.43 -20.37 -18.78
CA VAL A 612 -10.49 -21.83 -18.70
C VAL A 612 -11.78 -22.24 -18.00
N TYR A 613 -12.31 -23.39 -18.43
CA TYR A 613 -13.46 -24.04 -17.82
C TYR A 613 -12.94 -25.27 -17.08
N ILE A 614 -13.22 -25.35 -15.78
CA ILE A 614 -12.95 -26.52 -14.96
C ILE A 614 -14.31 -27.02 -14.48
N ASP A 615 -14.64 -28.28 -14.78
CA ASP A 615 -15.97 -28.86 -14.49
C ASP A 615 -17.14 -28.01 -15.03
N ASP A 616 -17.03 -27.52 -16.27
CA ASP A 616 -18.00 -26.62 -16.92
C ASP A 616 -18.21 -25.25 -16.24
N ILE A 617 -17.39 -24.90 -15.25
CA ILE A 617 -17.43 -23.61 -14.55
C ILE A 617 -16.32 -22.71 -15.09
N PRO A 618 -16.64 -21.51 -15.61
CA PRO A 618 -15.64 -20.57 -16.08
C PRO A 618 -14.86 -19.96 -14.92
N MET A 619 -13.53 -19.91 -15.05
CA MET A 619 -12.68 -19.22 -14.10
C MET A 619 -12.73 -17.70 -14.31
N LYS A 620 -13.36 -17.00 -13.37
CA LYS A 620 -13.56 -15.54 -13.40
C LYS A 620 -12.36 -14.74 -12.90
N ASN A 621 -11.48 -15.40 -12.15
CA ASN A 621 -10.36 -14.79 -11.46
C ASN A 621 -9.05 -15.42 -11.94
N ALA A 622 -7.94 -14.70 -11.76
CA ALA A 622 -6.62 -15.28 -12.02
C ALA A 622 -6.35 -16.45 -11.06
N TYR A 623 -5.58 -17.42 -11.52
CA TYR A 623 -5.31 -18.67 -10.81
C TYR A 623 -3.84 -19.07 -10.93
N VAL A 624 -3.42 -20.02 -10.09
CA VAL A 624 -2.06 -20.58 -10.11
C VAL A 624 -1.94 -21.55 -11.27
N TYR A 625 -1.02 -21.29 -12.20
CA TYR A 625 -0.70 -22.18 -13.32
C TYR A 625 0.40 -23.19 -12.94
N PHE A 626 1.47 -22.68 -12.33
CA PHE A 626 2.56 -23.46 -11.76
C PHE A 626 2.95 -22.92 -10.38
N ALA A 627 3.38 -23.81 -9.50
CA ALA A 627 3.84 -23.54 -8.14
C ALA A 627 5.18 -24.26 -7.91
N ARG A 628 6.24 -23.73 -8.55
CA ARG A 628 7.58 -24.32 -8.54
C ARG A 628 8.61 -23.44 -7.82
N THR A 629 9.65 -24.10 -7.30
CA THR A 629 10.82 -23.47 -6.69
C THR A 629 11.84 -23.04 -7.75
N MET A 630 12.92 -22.37 -7.34
CA MET A 630 14.04 -21.99 -8.20
C MET A 630 15.11 -23.08 -8.33
N LYS A 631 14.86 -24.29 -7.81
CA LYS A 631 15.73 -25.45 -7.97
C LYS A 631 15.21 -26.39 -9.05
N LYS A 632 16.07 -26.71 -10.01
CA LYS A 632 15.79 -27.74 -11.04
C LYS A 632 16.07 -29.14 -10.50
N SER A 633 15.24 -30.10 -10.88
CA SER A 633 15.50 -31.53 -10.68
C SER A 633 16.57 -32.04 -11.65
N SER A 634 16.94 -33.31 -11.49
CA SER A 634 17.83 -34.04 -12.41
C SER A 634 17.36 -34.01 -13.88
N ARG A 635 16.05 -33.82 -14.11
CA ARG A 635 15.44 -33.72 -15.45
C ARG A 635 15.46 -32.30 -16.02
N GLY A 636 16.02 -31.32 -15.31
CA GLY A 636 16.07 -29.92 -15.75
C GLY A 636 14.77 -29.14 -15.58
N ILE A 637 13.79 -29.69 -14.85
CA ILE A 637 12.48 -29.07 -14.58
C ILE A 637 12.47 -28.51 -13.15
N TYR A 638 11.88 -27.33 -12.94
CA TYR A 638 11.77 -26.75 -11.60
C TYR A 638 10.88 -27.59 -10.67
N ARG A 639 11.34 -27.77 -9.43
CA ARG A 639 10.73 -28.68 -8.46
C ARG A 639 9.42 -28.12 -7.91
N PRO A 640 8.34 -28.93 -7.80
CA PRO A 640 7.10 -28.47 -7.19
C PRO A 640 7.25 -28.21 -5.70
N ILE A 641 6.58 -27.16 -5.23
CA ILE A 641 6.66 -26.68 -3.85
C ILE A 641 6.24 -27.75 -2.83
N TYR A 642 5.15 -28.51 -3.10
CA TYR A 642 4.65 -29.52 -2.17
C TYR A 642 5.70 -30.62 -1.87
N ARG A 643 6.61 -30.90 -2.81
CA ARG A 643 7.66 -31.91 -2.60
C ARG A 643 8.68 -31.41 -1.59
N VAL A 644 9.18 -30.19 -1.78
CA VAL A 644 10.11 -29.54 -0.83
C VAL A 644 9.47 -29.40 0.55
N LEU A 645 8.19 -29.03 0.64
CA LEU A 645 7.46 -28.97 1.92
C LEU A 645 7.32 -30.34 2.58
N THR A 646 7.07 -31.40 1.81
CA THR A 646 6.97 -32.77 2.32
C THR A 646 8.33 -33.26 2.83
N GLU A 647 9.41 -32.95 2.11
CA GLU A 647 10.79 -33.22 2.53
C GLU A 647 11.12 -32.51 3.84
N ASP A 648 10.84 -31.21 3.96
CA ASP A 648 11.05 -30.43 5.18
C ASP A 648 10.19 -30.92 6.35
N PHE A 649 8.97 -31.36 6.08
CA PHE A 649 8.10 -31.99 7.06
C PHE A 649 8.68 -33.28 7.60
N ILE A 650 9.13 -34.18 6.73
CA ILE A 650 9.74 -35.45 7.16
C ILE A 650 10.99 -35.18 8.00
N ARG A 651 11.85 -34.24 7.57
CA ARG A 651 13.02 -33.80 8.35
C ARG A 651 12.63 -33.32 9.74
N GLN A 652 11.64 -32.43 9.81
CA GLN A 652 11.19 -31.88 11.07
C GLN A 652 10.54 -32.95 11.96
N TYR A 653 9.82 -33.89 11.35
CA TYR A 653 9.15 -34.98 12.05
C TYR A 653 10.18 -35.90 12.72
N LEU A 654 11.27 -36.23 12.02
CA LEU A 654 12.35 -37.04 12.56
C LEU A 654 13.07 -36.37 13.74
N LYS A 655 13.31 -35.05 13.65
CA LYS A 655 13.96 -34.27 14.71
C LYS A 655 13.15 -34.16 16.01
N THR A 656 11.86 -34.46 15.99
CA THR A 656 11.07 -34.52 17.24
C THR A 656 11.52 -35.66 18.15
N ASN A 657 12.24 -36.65 17.60
CA ASN A 657 12.91 -37.66 18.39
C ASN A 657 14.27 -37.11 18.87
N SER A 658 14.54 -37.18 20.17
CA SER A 658 15.73 -36.58 20.80
C SER A 658 17.07 -37.11 20.28
N THR A 659 17.07 -38.28 19.63
CA THR A 659 18.25 -38.89 19.02
C THR A 659 17.80 -39.70 17.81
N ILE A 660 18.40 -39.45 16.64
CA ILE A 660 18.11 -40.19 15.41
C ILE A 660 19.12 -41.33 15.34
N LYS A 661 18.71 -42.52 15.81
CA LYS A 661 19.51 -43.76 15.69
C LYS A 661 19.06 -44.58 14.48
N GLU A 662 19.88 -45.53 14.04
CA GLU A 662 19.51 -46.47 12.95
C GLU A 662 18.23 -47.26 13.26
N SER A 663 18.06 -47.69 14.52
CA SER A 663 16.82 -48.29 15.02
C SER A 663 15.61 -47.36 14.95
N THR A 664 15.81 -46.04 15.09
CA THR A 664 14.75 -45.03 14.95
C THR A 664 14.36 -44.85 13.49
N MET A 665 15.32 -44.87 12.57
CA MET A 665 15.05 -44.81 11.12
C MET A 665 14.33 -46.06 10.62
N THR A 666 14.76 -47.24 11.07
CA THR A 666 14.09 -48.50 10.73
C THR A 666 12.67 -48.54 11.27
N LYS A 667 12.41 -47.99 12.47
CA LYS A 667 11.06 -47.85 13.01
C LYS A 667 10.23 -46.87 12.17
N PHE A 668 10.79 -45.71 11.86
CA PHE A 668 10.15 -44.67 11.06
C PHE A 668 9.70 -45.18 9.68
N GLU A 669 10.57 -45.91 8.98
CA GLU A 669 10.27 -46.55 7.70
C GLU A 669 9.13 -47.57 7.82
N ASN A 670 9.24 -48.52 8.77
CA ASN A 670 8.34 -49.66 8.86
C ASN A 670 6.98 -49.37 9.50
N VAL A 671 6.92 -48.35 10.37
CA VAL A 671 5.71 -47.98 11.12
C VAL A 671 5.12 -46.70 10.54
N GLU A 672 5.79 -45.57 10.71
CA GLU A 672 5.24 -44.27 10.33
C GLU A 672 5.01 -44.11 8.81
N CYS A 673 6.03 -44.34 7.99
CA CYS A 673 5.91 -44.20 6.54
C CYS A 673 4.95 -45.23 5.93
N ASN A 674 4.96 -46.46 6.44
CA ASN A 674 4.04 -47.50 6.02
C ASN A 674 2.57 -47.15 6.36
N GLU A 675 2.29 -46.59 7.54
CA GLU A 675 0.95 -46.11 7.88
C GLU A 675 0.49 -44.98 6.94
N TRP A 676 1.34 -44.01 6.63
CA TRP A 676 1.03 -42.96 5.66
C TRP A 676 0.75 -43.52 4.27
N GLN A 677 1.52 -44.51 3.81
CA GLN A 677 1.29 -45.16 2.52
C GLN A 677 -0.01 -45.98 2.49
N VAL A 678 -0.31 -46.72 3.56
CA VAL A 678 -1.57 -47.46 3.71
C VAL A 678 -2.76 -46.51 3.74
N GLU A 679 -2.63 -45.38 4.42
CA GLU A 679 -3.64 -44.32 4.44
C GLU A 679 -3.89 -43.74 3.05
N GLY A 680 -2.82 -43.42 2.31
CA GLY A 680 -2.91 -42.95 0.93
C GLY A 680 -3.68 -43.93 0.05
N LYS A 681 -3.35 -45.23 0.12
CA LYS A 681 -4.04 -46.30 -0.63
C LYS A 681 -5.51 -46.45 -0.23
N LYS A 682 -5.84 -46.39 1.07
CA LYS A 682 -7.22 -46.55 1.58
C LYS A 682 -8.12 -45.36 1.27
N ASN A 683 -7.58 -44.15 1.35
CA ASN A 683 -8.35 -42.92 1.17
C ASN A 683 -8.24 -42.33 -0.24
N SER A 684 -7.59 -43.04 -1.18
CA SER A 684 -7.55 -42.67 -2.60
C SER A 684 -8.96 -42.47 -3.18
N SER A 685 -9.95 -43.25 -2.74
CA SER A 685 -11.36 -43.11 -3.14
C SER A 685 -12.11 -41.95 -2.45
N LYS A 686 -11.60 -41.44 -1.32
CA LYS A 686 -12.18 -40.32 -0.57
C LYS A 686 -11.65 -38.96 -1.01
N ASP A 687 -10.73 -38.95 -1.96
CA ASP A 687 -10.31 -37.74 -2.65
C ASP A 687 -9.65 -36.72 -1.69
N TYR A 688 -8.92 -37.22 -0.69
CA TYR A 688 -8.25 -36.38 0.31
C TYR A 688 -7.11 -35.57 -0.31
N VAL A 689 -6.99 -34.29 0.07
CA VAL A 689 -6.01 -33.35 -0.48
C VAL A 689 -4.76 -33.16 0.38
N ASN A 690 -4.80 -33.58 1.66
CA ASN A 690 -3.70 -33.43 2.62
C ASN A 690 -3.12 -34.78 3.07
N LEU A 691 -3.03 -35.75 2.15
CA LEU A 691 -2.32 -37.00 2.42
C LEU A 691 -0.82 -36.72 2.53
N ILE A 692 -0.12 -37.30 3.52
CA ILE A 692 1.33 -37.10 3.67
C ILE A 692 2.11 -37.81 2.56
N LEU A 693 1.63 -38.99 2.14
CA LEU A 693 2.14 -39.73 0.98
C LEU A 693 0.96 -40.15 0.09
N ARG A 694 1.12 -39.99 -1.22
CA ARG A 694 0.18 -40.52 -2.22
C ARG A 694 0.34 -42.05 -2.36
N PRO A 695 -0.64 -42.76 -2.95
CA PRO A 695 -0.63 -44.22 -3.02
C PRO A 695 0.61 -44.85 -3.65
N ASP A 696 1.24 -44.12 -4.57
CA ASP A 696 2.39 -44.46 -5.39
C ASP A 696 3.72 -43.88 -4.87
N GLU A 697 3.66 -43.09 -3.79
CA GLU A 697 4.84 -42.54 -3.14
C GLU A 697 5.34 -43.47 -2.03
N LYS A 698 6.64 -43.42 -1.78
CA LYS A 698 7.27 -44.20 -0.71
C LYS A 698 8.48 -43.48 -0.14
N VAL A 699 8.80 -43.82 1.10
CA VAL A 699 9.97 -43.36 1.82
C VAL A 699 10.74 -44.59 2.25
N GLU A 700 12.01 -44.66 1.88
CA GLU A 700 12.89 -45.81 2.12
C GLU A 700 14.18 -45.33 2.78
N TYR A 701 14.66 -46.09 3.76
CA TYR A 701 15.93 -45.82 4.43
C TYR A 701 17.05 -46.59 3.74
N ASP A 702 17.96 -45.87 3.10
CA ASP A 702 19.18 -46.41 2.55
C ASP A 702 20.20 -46.61 3.68
N ARG A 703 20.42 -47.88 4.03
CA ARG A 703 21.30 -48.29 5.13
C ARG A 703 22.78 -48.17 4.77
N GLU A 704 23.13 -48.26 3.49
CA GLU A 704 24.53 -48.19 3.05
C GLU A 704 25.02 -46.74 3.12
N ASP A 705 24.26 -45.82 2.56
CA ASP A 705 24.61 -44.39 2.52
C ASP A 705 24.11 -43.61 3.75
N LYS A 706 23.33 -44.26 4.65
CA LYS A 706 22.66 -43.65 5.79
C LYS A 706 21.80 -42.45 5.39
N LYS A 707 21.08 -42.55 4.27
CA LYS A 707 20.23 -41.48 3.72
C LYS A 707 18.78 -41.93 3.65
N LEU A 708 17.85 -40.97 3.74
CA LEU A 708 16.42 -41.25 3.55
C LEU A 708 16.03 -40.85 2.12
N LYS A 709 15.50 -41.81 1.37
CA LYS A 709 15.08 -41.65 -0.02
C LYS A 709 13.56 -41.51 -0.08
N ILE A 710 13.07 -40.47 -0.74
CA ILE A 710 11.65 -40.26 -1.01
C ILE A 710 11.42 -40.41 -2.51
N THR A 711 10.62 -41.41 -2.89
CA THR A 711 10.21 -41.61 -4.28
C THR A 711 8.85 -40.93 -4.48
N PHE A 712 8.86 -39.92 -5.35
CA PHE A 712 7.66 -39.29 -5.91
C PHE A 712 7.39 -39.88 -7.31
N ASN A 713 6.17 -39.72 -7.83
CA ASN A 713 5.73 -40.32 -9.10
C ASN A 713 6.67 -40.11 -10.30
N ASP A 714 7.37 -38.96 -10.33
CA ASP A 714 8.21 -38.54 -11.44
C ASP A 714 9.64 -38.16 -11.02
N ASP A 715 10.02 -38.34 -9.76
CA ASP A 715 11.33 -37.88 -9.27
C ASP A 715 11.70 -38.56 -7.95
N GLU A 716 12.97 -38.53 -7.61
CA GLU A 716 13.46 -39.05 -6.34
C GLU A 716 14.20 -37.95 -5.59
N ALA A 717 13.87 -37.78 -4.31
CA ALA A 717 14.56 -36.85 -3.42
C ALA A 717 15.38 -37.64 -2.41
N ILE A 718 16.62 -37.19 -2.18
CA ILE A 718 17.50 -37.75 -1.17
C ILE A 718 17.62 -36.71 -0.05
N LEU A 719 17.19 -37.10 1.14
CA LEU A 719 17.29 -36.26 2.31
C LEU A 719 18.69 -36.36 2.92
N GLU A 720 19.57 -35.44 2.52
CA GLU A 720 20.93 -35.28 3.09
C GLU A 720 20.90 -34.53 4.44
N ASP A 721 21.92 -34.61 5.29
CA ASP A 721 21.99 -33.94 6.60
C ASP A 721 20.98 -34.42 7.66
N ILE A 722 20.73 -35.73 7.71
CA ILE A 722 20.11 -36.37 8.87
C ILE A 722 21.28 -36.92 9.71
N ASP A 723 21.63 -36.25 10.81
CA ASP A 723 22.67 -36.75 11.73
C ASP A 723 22.17 -38.04 12.39
N ILE A 724 22.60 -39.19 11.84
CA ILE A 724 22.30 -40.51 12.38
C ILE A 724 23.48 -40.92 13.27
N ASP A 725 23.26 -40.96 14.58
CA ASP A 725 24.25 -41.45 15.52
C ASP A 725 24.56 -42.92 15.19
N SER A 726 25.83 -43.22 14.91
CA SER A 726 26.30 -44.61 14.86
C SER A 726 26.17 -45.22 16.24
N GLU A 727 25.55 -46.39 16.34
CA GLU A 727 25.52 -47.16 17.59
C GLU A 727 26.96 -47.44 18.05
N GLU A 728 27.31 -46.97 19.25
CA GLU A 728 28.30 -47.64 20.11
C GLU A 728 27.63 -48.79 20.86
#